data_AF-W2ZE79-F1
#
_entry.id   AF-W2ZE79-F1
#
_cell.length_a   1.000
_cell.length_b   1.000
_cell.length_c   1.000
_cell.angle_alpha   90.00
_cell.angle_beta   90.00
_cell.angle_gamma   90.00
#
_symmetry.space_group_name_H-M   'P 1'
#
loop_
_entity.id
_entity.type
_entity.pdbx_description
1 polymer ?
#
loop_
_entity_poly.entity_id
_entity_poly.type
_entity_poly.pdbx_seq_one_letter_code
_entity_poly.pdbx_strand_id
1 'polypeptide(L)'
;MNTAIPTDDANSNLCERNTTTEISVENVNVVDNHHAAPVASLYRRDFEDLLWVRTQKAATPEIDFDSLANLSLDEWVPHGHSRSHQEGFHTYSSRRATPNVPTATEVLVTGELECSLAEAAALFRCPGEFDFNYAMSSMYERAFQRGSVVYSFNTDDTFPDCKFLRRYRCVKTASFARPRLALFDTDDRWCFLEEFAPLTRGSPSSVNGFTISQRSLQSDALPRTVRPPNELVRHSHSLGFKRSDKRIHQVVGLSIGYLVETICERRPAAVRIVLYGCCSGGDVEFNITRRRMMRLSHGVLKLPAIVRRRRMSAQVPADVWSITRQTSTASVSSRCVSCSRALHWLLMVKKSRCYLCAHFVCSRCWIRQPLEATSGRTISVIMCSNCLHSVQNCNYAHLAASSMSDHERGSSMSTLSPRSVAGAEVYYHTTQVSPDADDAPNPGHAVVSYLEDIVSDKAEHSSTTISLRSQTAVSVLKQLVCTLDEGVNRVHHSLNESPEDPEFEPSSALQRLRAQFQREALPLEACVLSNAVTRAYPIDTSGGSAGVPVVPVGPIPPNEANRIQSIVQDQLLLARGSDELVLICELAARELNCKAALVTIVGSTTQYVLASNAPIFQNTELPREHTLCQHLLMGDRPMLVQHPEADIRFCNLNFVADYGIQFYAGFPIFSRDELSVVGSLCCLDVRSREMAQSQYSTLLHLTRTASRIIVEKCSQASTFTVSVLQPQQQRR
;
A
#
# COMPACT_ATOMS: atom_id res chain seq x y z
N MET A 1 13.16 0.10 -85.24
CA MET A 1 14.62 0.18 -85.45
C MET A 1 15.28 -0.63 -84.34
N ASN A 2 15.75 -1.82 -84.74
CA ASN A 2 16.84 -2.67 -84.23
C ASN A 2 17.37 -2.41 -82.81
N THR A 3 17.49 -3.38 -81.90
CA THR A 3 17.44 -4.86 -82.02
C THR A 3 17.35 -5.49 -80.61
N ALA A 4 16.42 -6.46 -80.46
CA ALA A 4 16.52 -7.81 -79.84
C ALA A 4 17.00 -7.91 -78.37
N ILE A 5 16.21 -8.37 -77.36
CA ILE A 5 15.68 -9.74 -77.02
C ILE A 5 16.82 -10.79 -76.97
N PRO A 6 16.86 -11.88 -76.14
CA PRO A 6 15.98 -12.39 -75.05
C PRO A 6 16.66 -13.02 -73.79
N THR A 7 15.80 -13.35 -72.81
CA THR A 7 15.60 -14.56 -71.95
C THR A 7 16.71 -15.49 -71.40
N ASP A 8 16.35 -16.06 -70.23
CA ASP A 8 16.48 -17.46 -69.75
C ASP A 8 17.49 -17.84 -68.65
N ASP A 9 16.89 -18.32 -67.54
CA ASP A 9 17.05 -19.60 -66.85
C ASP A 9 18.36 -20.11 -66.22
N ALA A 10 18.10 -20.86 -65.13
CA ALA A 10 18.74 -22.10 -64.68
C ALA A 10 19.98 -22.05 -63.75
N ASN A 11 19.71 -22.38 -62.48
CA ASN A 11 20.14 -23.62 -61.82
C ASN A 11 21.56 -24.17 -62.15
N SER A 12 22.46 -24.15 -61.16
CA SER A 12 23.34 -25.30 -60.89
C SER A 12 23.91 -25.23 -59.48
N ASN A 13 23.53 -26.22 -58.66
CA ASN A 13 24.22 -26.64 -57.45
C ASN A 13 25.66 -27.08 -57.78
N LEU A 14 26.62 -26.73 -56.93
CA LEU A 14 27.67 -27.65 -56.48
C LEU A 14 28.40 -27.11 -55.24
N CYS A 15 28.51 -27.98 -54.23
CA CYS A 15 29.43 -27.94 -53.08
C CYS A 15 30.82 -27.35 -53.45
N GLU A 16 31.58 -26.69 -52.56
CA GLU A 16 32.07 -27.21 -51.28
C GLU A 16 32.97 -26.15 -50.58
N ARG A 17 33.13 -26.28 -49.25
CA ARG A 17 34.22 -25.80 -48.36
C ARG A 17 34.13 -24.42 -47.67
N ASN A 18 33.84 -24.52 -46.37
CA ASN A 18 34.58 -24.00 -45.23
C ASN A 18 35.60 -22.86 -45.48
N THR A 19 35.35 -21.71 -44.84
CA THR A 19 36.34 -21.04 -44.00
C THR A 19 35.64 -20.12 -43.00
N THR A 20 35.83 -20.43 -41.73
CA THR A 20 35.69 -19.53 -40.57
C THR A 20 36.54 -18.28 -40.78
N THR A 21 35.98 -17.10 -40.50
CA THR A 21 36.77 -15.90 -40.21
C THR A 21 36.07 -15.11 -39.11
N GLU A 22 36.64 -15.21 -37.92
CA GLU A 22 36.47 -14.26 -36.82
C GLU A 22 36.91 -12.88 -37.31
N ILE A 23 36.10 -11.85 -37.05
CA ILE A 23 36.54 -10.46 -37.20
C ILE A 23 36.59 -9.87 -35.79
N SER A 24 37.84 -9.62 -35.40
CA SER A 24 38.31 -8.98 -34.18
C SER A 24 37.87 -7.52 -34.07
N VAL A 25 37.51 -7.14 -32.85
CA VAL A 25 37.18 -5.77 -32.42
C VAL A 25 38.49 -4.97 -32.31
N GLU A 26 38.65 -3.95 -33.15
CA GLU A 26 39.71 -2.94 -32.97
C GLU A 26 39.17 -1.67 -32.31
N ASN A 27 39.92 -1.22 -31.31
CA ASN A 27 39.71 -0.02 -30.52
C ASN A 27 39.74 1.25 -31.38
N VAL A 28 38.71 2.09 -31.25
CA VAL A 28 38.78 3.50 -31.68
C VAL A 28 38.56 4.39 -30.46
N ASN A 29 39.59 5.18 -30.16
CA ASN A 29 39.60 6.16 -29.08
C ASN A 29 38.55 7.25 -29.29
N VAL A 30 37.85 7.59 -28.21
CA VAL A 30 36.83 8.64 -28.11
C VAL A 30 37.50 10.00 -27.97
N VAL A 31 37.11 10.95 -28.82
CA VAL A 31 37.21 12.39 -28.56
C VAL A 31 35.79 12.95 -28.52
N ASP A 32 35.53 13.79 -27.52
CA ASP A 32 34.24 14.36 -27.12
C ASP A 32 33.39 14.94 -28.27
N ASN A 33 32.09 14.65 -28.22
CA ASN A 33 31.06 15.66 -28.49
C ASN A 33 29.71 15.26 -27.87
N HIS A 34 29.21 16.13 -27.00
CA HIS A 34 27.86 16.08 -26.45
C HIS A 34 26.81 16.26 -27.57
N HIS A 35 25.68 15.55 -27.44
CA HIS A 35 24.46 15.57 -28.30
C HIS A 35 24.32 14.47 -29.38
N ALA A 36 24.48 13.20 -28.99
CA ALA A 36 23.86 12.09 -29.71
C ALA A 36 23.35 11.06 -28.71
N ALA A 37 22.05 10.74 -28.73
CA ALA A 37 21.57 9.53 -28.07
C ALA A 37 22.34 8.32 -28.65
N PRO A 38 22.78 7.33 -27.84
CA PRO A 38 23.67 6.30 -28.33
C PRO A 38 22.96 5.50 -29.41
N VAL A 39 23.56 5.35 -30.60
CA VAL A 39 23.03 4.60 -31.75
C VAL A 39 22.52 3.20 -31.37
N ALA A 40 23.14 2.56 -30.36
CA ALA A 40 22.71 1.27 -29.81
C ALA A 40 21.29 1.27 -29.18
N SER A 41 20.83 2.41 -28.65
CA SER A 41 19.48 2.56 -28.09
C SER A 41 18.39 2.60 -29.17
N LEU A 42 18.69 3.22 -30.32
CA LEU A 42 17.80 3.29 -31.48
C LEU A 42 17.65 1.92 -32.15
N TYR A 43 18.75 1.21 -32.40
CA TYR A 43 18.72 -0.15 -32.97
C TYR A 43 17.96 -1.16 -32.08
N ARG A 44 18.11 -1.04 -30.76
CA ARG A 44 17.37 -1.89 -29.81
C ARG A 44 15.86 -1.61 -29.87
N ARG A 45 15.47 -0.36 -30.06
CA ARG A 45 14.06 0.07 -30.19
C ARG A 45 13.44 -0.46 -31.47
N ASP A 46 14.11 -0.28 -32.61
CA ASP A 46 13.64 -0.78 -33.90
C ASP A 46 13.46 -2.31 -33.90
N PHE A 47 14.34 -3.03 -33.20
CA PHE A 47 14.23 -4.47 -33.03
C PHE A 47 13.01 -4.87 -32.18
N GLU A 48 12.77 -4.21 -31.05
CA GLU A 48 11.60 -4.44 -30.19
C GLU A 48 10.29 -4.18 -30.92
N ASP A 49 10.19 -3.09 -31.67
CA ASP A 49 8.99 -2.74 -32.43
C ASP A 49 8.71 -3.76 -33.54
N LEU A 50 9.75 -4.20 -34.27
CA LEU A 50 9.63 -5.27 -35.27
C LEU A 50 9.22 -6.61 -34.65
N LEU A 51 9.77 -6.93 -33.47
CA LEU A 51 9.45 -8.15 -32.74
C LEU A 51 8.00 -8.13 -32.24
N TRP A 52 7.54 -6.98 -31.75
CA TRP A 52 6.15 -6.74 -31.36
C TRP A 52 5.20 -6.97 -32.54
N VAL A 53 5.43 -6.30 -33.69
CA VAL A 53 4.58 -6.43 -34.88
C VAL A 53 4.49 -7.89 -35.37
N ARG A 54 5.62 -8.62 -35.36
CA ARG A 54 5.61 -10.05 -35.72
C ARG A 54 4.81 -10.89 -34.73
N THR A 55 4.93 -10.62 -33.45
CA THR A 55 4.19 -11.33 -32.39
C THR A 55 2.69 -11.04 -32.48
N GLN A 56 2.32 -9.79 -32.73
CA GLN A 56 0.94 -9.34 -32.94
C GLN A 56 0.30 -10.02 -34.15
N LYS A 57 1.04 -10.17 -35.25
CA LYS A 57 0.58 -10.88 -36.46
C LYS A 57 0.37 -12.38 -36.23
N ALA A 58 1.13 -12.99 -35.31
CA ALA A 58 0.98 -14.40 -34.92
C ALA A 58 -0.12 -14.62 -33.86
N ALA A 59 -0.72 -13.54 -33.34
CA ALA A 59 -1.81 -13.61 -32.39
C ALA A 59 -3.18 -13.72 -33.10
N THR A 60 -4.15 -14.24 -32.36
CA THR A 60 -5.56 -14.20 -32.74
C THR A 60 -6.01 -12.73 -32.95
N PRO A 61 -7.03 -12.42 -33.78
CA PRO A 61 -7.44 -11.04 -34.05
C PRO A 61 -7.72 -10.19 -32.81
N GLU A 62 -7.57 -8.88 -32.97
CA GLU A 62 -7.81 -7.89 -31.93
C GLU A 62 -9.28 -7.79 -31.55
N ILE A 63 -9.48 -7.27 -30.34
CA ILE A 63 -10.79 -7.00 -29.78
C ILE A 63 -11.07 -5.53 -30.00
N ASP A 64 -12.19 -5.25 -30.67
CA ASP A 64 -12.70 -3.90 -30.82
C ASP A 64 -13.41 -3.47 -29.53
N PHE A 65 -12.67 -2.80 -28.62
CA PHE A 65 -13.21 -2.32 -27.36
C PHE A 65 -14.26 -1.21 -27.52
N ASP A 66 -14.25 -0.45 -28.63
CA ASP A 66 -15.23 0.60 -28.86
C ASP A 66 -16.61 0.00 -29.17
N SER A 67 -16.64 -1.12 -29.89
CA SER A 67 -17.87 -1.89 -30.08
C SER A 67 -18.46 -2.42 -28.77
N LEU A 68 -17.62 -2.78 -27.79
CA LEU A 68 -18.06 -3.32 -26.50
C LEU A 68 -18.75 -2.26 -25.63
N ALA A 69 -18.34 -1.00 -25.74
CA ALA A 69 -18.92 0.08 -24.96
C ALA A 69 -20.39 0.38 -25.34
N ASN A 70 -20.77 0.09 -26.59
CA ASN A 70 -22.10 0.38 -27.15
C ASN A 70 -22.87 -0.90 -27.54
N LEU A 71 -22.47 -2.05 -26.99
CA LEU A 71 -22.98 -3.34 -27.39
C LEU A 71 -24.42 -3.55 -26.90
N SER A 72 -25.35 -3.83 -27.83
CA SER A 72 -26.73 -4.24 -27.47
C SER A 72 -26.75 -5.67 -26.94
N LEU A 73 -27.53 -5.92 -25.89
CA LEU A 73 -27.74 -7.23 -25.28
C LEU A 73 -28.90 -8.02 -25.93
N ASP A 74 -29.60 -7.47 -26.91
CA ASP A 74 -30.80 -8.10 -27.49
C ASP A 74 -30.50 -9.45 -28.17
N GLU A 75 -29.30 -9.62 -28.71
CA GLU A 75 -28.85 -10.84 -29.40
C GLU A 75 -28.10 -11.83 -28.48
N TRP A 76 -28.06 -11.55 -27.17
CA TRP A 76 -27.28 -12.29 -26.19
C TRP A 76 -28.15 -13.16 -25.29
N VAL A 77 -27.74 -14.41 -25.11
CA VAL A 77 -28.45 -15.36 -24.24
C VAL A 77 -27.87 -15.27 -22.82
N PRO A 78 -28.68 -14.89 -21.81
CA PRO A 78 -28.20 -14.85 -20.43
C PRO A 78 -27.90 -16.26 -19.91
N HIS A 79 -26.80 -16.39 -19.17
CA HIS A 79 -26.41 -17.62 -18.48
C HIS A 79 -26.74 -17.52 -16.97
N GLY A 80 -27.62 -18.40 -16.47
CA GLY A 80 -27.85 -18.59 -15.03
C GLY A 80 -29.33 -18.66 -14.63
N HIS A 81 -29.63 -19.38 -13.54
CA HIS A 81 -30.92 -19.32 -12.84
C HIS A 81 -30.88 -18.20 -11.78
N SER A 82 -32.03 -17.63 -11.41
CA SER A 82 -32.26 -16.54 -10.41
C SER A 82 -31.43 -16.55 -9.10
N ARG A 83 -30.66 -17.61 -8.77
CA ARG A 83 -29.76 -17.71 -7.62
C ARG A 83 -28.26 -17.49 -7.93
N SER A 84 -27.86 -17.26 -9.18
CA SER A 84 -26.45 -17.08 -9.59
C SER A 84 -26.05 -15.63 -9.88
N HIS A 85 -26.86 -14.64 -9.48
CA HIS A 85 -26.42 -13.24 -9.41
C HIS A 85 -25.33 -13.13 -8.34
N GLN A 86 -24.07 -13.39 -8.70
CA GLN A 86 -22.94 -13.14 -7.82
C GLN A 86 -22.66 -11.64 -7.84
N GLU A 87 -23.05 -10.96 -6.76
CA GLU A 87 -22.65 -9.59 -6.38
C GLU A 87 -22.55 -8.61 -7.56
N GLY A 88 -23.58 -8.51 -8.41
CA GLY A 88 -23.68 -7.48 -9.46
C GLY A 88 -23.12 -7.81 -10.84
N PHE A 89 -22.64 -9.04 -11.08
CA PHE A 89 -22.15 -9.48 -12.40
C PHE A 89 -23.14 -10.38 -13.15
N HIS A 90 -23.20 -10.20 -14.46
CA HIS A 90 -24.08 -10.92 -15.39
C HIS A 90 -23.26 -11.54 -16.51
N THR A 91 -23.52 -12.81 -16.81
CA THR A 91 -22.88 -13.54 -17.90
C THR A 91 -23.86 -13.79 -19.02
N TYR A 92 -23.43 -13.54 -20.24
CA TYR A 92 -24.17 -13.80 -21.47
C TYR A 92 -23.31 -14.62 -22.41
N SER A 93 -23.94 -15.39 -23.29
CA SER A 93 -23.26 -16.01 -24.41
C SER A 93 -24.03 -15.78 -25.71
N SER A 94 -23.30 -15.78 -26.80
CA SER A 94 -23.88 -15.84 -28.13
C SER A 94 -23.17 -16.91 -28.95
N ARG A 95 -23.90 -17.52 -29.87
CA ARG A 95 -23.35 -18.45 -30.84
C ARG A 95 -23.74 -17.98 -32.22
N ARG A 96 -22.75 -17.51 -32.97
CA ARG A 96 -22.94 -17.05 -34.34
C ARG A 96 -22.43 -18.15 -35.27
N ALA A 97 -23.35 -18.71 -36.06
CA ALA A 97 -23.04 -19.62 -37.15
C ALA A 97 -23.50 -18.92 -38.43
N THR A 98 -22.55 -18.47 -39.26
CA THR A 98 -22.89 -17.99 -40.61
C THR A 98 -22.51 -19.06 -41.63
N PRO A 99 -23.16 -19.11 -42.80
CA PRO A 99 -22.98 -20.21 -43.77
C PRO A 99 -21.54 -20.43 -44.26
N ASN A 100 -20.64 -19.45 -44.07
CA ASN A 100 -19.28 -19.44 -44.62
C ASN A 100 -18.18 -19.14 -43.57
N VAL A 101 -18.50 -19.01 -42.28
CA VAL A 101 -17.52 -18.71 -41.21
C VAL A 101 -17.62 -19.80 -40.13
N PRO A 102 -16.49 -20.29 -39.58
CA PRO A 102 -16.51 -21.25 -38.48
C PRO A 102 -17.38 -20.75 -37.32
N THR A 103 -18.12 -21.66 -36.68
CA THR A 103 -18.97 -21.34 -35.53
C THR A 103 -18.17 -20.55 -34.50
N ALA A 104 -18.57 -19.31 -34.23
CA ALA A 104 -18.00 -18.49 -33.18
C ALA A 104 -18.83 -18.66 -31.92
N THR A 105 -18.18 -18.92 -30.78
CA THR A 105 -18.82 -18.76 -29.47
C THR A 105 -18.25 -17.53 -28.82
N GLU A 106 -19.14 -16.70 -28.31
CA GLU A 106 -18.80 -15.46 -27.62
C GLU A 106 -19.40 -15.50 -26.22
N VAL A 107 -18.70 -14.86 -25.29
CA VAL A 107 -19.08 -14.72 -23.89
C VAL A 107 -18.88 -13.28 -23.50
N LEU A 108 -19.89 -12.71 -22.84
CA LEU A 108 -19.83 -11.37 -22.28
C LEU A 108 -20.10 -11.47 -20.79
N VAL A 109 -19.26 -10.85 -19.97
CA VAL A 109 -19.52 -10.66 -18.55
C VAL A 109 -19.50 -9.17 -18.26
N THR A 110 -20.57 -8.64 -17.70
CA THR A 110 -20.64 -7.22 -17.32
C THR A 110 -21.13 -7.10 -15.89
N GLY A 111 -20.56 -6.15 -15.15
CA GLY A 111 -20.97 -5.85 -13.79
C GLY A 111 -20.29 -4.61 -13.25
N GLU A 112 -20.80 -4.15 -12.12
CA GLU A 112 -20.21 -3.05 -11.36
C GLU A 112 -19.41 -3.61 -10.19
N LEU A 113 -18.25 -3.01 -9.93
CA LEU A 113 -17.38 -3.35 -8.81
C LEU A 113 -17.18 -2.10 -7.97
N GLU A 114 -17.59 -2.16 -6.70
CA GLU A 114 -17.38 -1.08 -5.72
C GLU A 114 -15.90 -0.96 -5.32
N CYS A 115 -15.07 -0.48 -6.25
CA CYS A 115 -13.69 -0.13 -6.00
C CYS A 115 -13.21 1.07 -6.82
N SER A 116 -12.09 1.64 -6.38
CA SER A 116 -11.39 2.66 -7.16
C SER A 116 -10.77 2.07 -8.44
N LEU A 117 -10.45 2.94 -9.40
CA LEU A 117 -9.76 2.53 -10.63
C LEU A 117 -8.38 1.91 -10.33
N ALA A 118 -7.67 2.43 -9.31
CA ALA A 118 -6.39 1.88 -8.87
C ALA A 118 -6.55 0.47 -8.25
N GLU A 119 -7.58 0.24 -7.43
CA GLU A 119 -7.87 -1.10 -6.92
C GLU A 119 -8.19 -2.10 -8.03
N ALA A 120 -8.98 -1.69 -9.03
CA ALA A 120 -9.26 -2.53 -10.19
C ALA A 120 -7.97 -2.81 -10.99
N ALA A 121 -7.16 -1.80 -11.25
CA ALA A 121 -5.89 -1.95 -11.96
C ALA A 121 -4.94 -2.90 -11.21
N ALA A 122 -4.88 -2.83 -9.89
CA ALA A 122 -4.07 -3.73 -9.06
C ALA A 122 -4.56 -5.19 -9.03
N LEU A 123 -5.72 -5.52 -9.63
CA LEU A 123 -6.20 -6.90 -9.83
C LEU A 123 -5.81 -7.47 -11.19
N PHE A 124 -5.65 -6.60 -12.20
CA PHE A 124 -5.48 -7.04 -13.57
C PHE A 124 -4.11 -6.70 -14.20
N ARG A 125 -3.48 -5.59 -13.79
CA ARG A 125 -2.19 -5.16 -14.32
C ARG A 125 -1.08 -5.96 -13.63
N CYS A 126 -0.66 -7.05 -14.26
CA CYS A 126 0.31 -7.99 -13.69
C CYS A 126 1.51 -8.17 -14.62
N PRO A 127 2.40 -7.17 -14.81
CA PRO A 127 3.52 -7.29 -15.74
C PRO A 127 4.57 -8.32 -15.29
N GLY A 128 4.71 -8.57 -13.99
CA GLY A 128 5.63 -9.56 -13.42
C GLY A 128 5.04 -10.96 -13.28
N GLU A 129 5.91 -11.99 -13.27
CA GLU A 129 5.51 -13.39 -13.08
C GLU A 129 4.83 -13.62 -11.72
N PHE A 130 5.33 -13.00 -10.65
CA PHE A 130 4.77 -13.14 -9.31
C PHE A 130 3.32 -12.63 -9.25
N ASP A 131 3.08 -11.38 -9.65
CA ASP A 131 1.74 -10.76 -9.60
C ASP A 131 0.75 -11.52 -10.47
N PHE A 132 1.22 -11.96 -11.64
CA PHE A 132 0.41 -12.75 -12.54
C PHE A 132 -0.03 -14.06 -11.89
N ASN A 133 0.90 -14.81 -11.26
CA ASN A 133 0.55 -16.04 -10.56
C ASN A 133 -0.39 -15.79 -9.37
N TYR A 134 -0.18 -14.71 -8.62
CA TYR A 134 -1.02 -14.35 -7.47
C TYR A 134 -2.45 -13.99 -7.90
N ALA A 135 -2.60 -13.12 -8.92
CA ALA A 135 -3.89 -12.72 -9.45
C ALA A 135 -4.65 -13.92 -10.03
N MET A 136 -3.97 -14.76 -10.84
CA MET A 136 -4.56 -15.96 -11.41
C MET A 136 -4.94 -16.99 -10.34
N SER A 137 -4.12 -17.20 -9.32
CA SER A 137 -4.45 -18.08 -8.19
C SER A 137 -5.63 -17.55 -7.38
N SER A 138 -5.77 -16.23 -7.26
CA SER A 138 -6.89 -15.59 -6.56
C SER A 138 -8.22 -15.72 -7.31
N MET A 139 -8.20 -15.61 -8.65
CA MET A 139 -9.39 -15.74 -9.50
C MET A 139 -9.77 -17.21 -9.75
N TYR A 140 -8.79 -18.09 -9.95
CA TYR A 140 -9.02 -19.46 -10.43
C TYR A 140 -8.69 -20.56 -9.41
N GLU A 141 -8.11 -20.22 -8.26
CA GLU A 141 -7.78 -21.13 -7.17
C GLU A 141 -7.03 -22.38 -7.68
N ARG A 142 -7.42 -23.58 -7.23
CA ARG A 142 -6.79 -24.85 -7.60
C ARG A 142 -6.89 -25.22 -9.08
N ALA A 143 -7.68 -24.47 -9.88
CA ALA A 143 -7.77 -24.70 -11.32
C ALA A 143 -6.57 -24.10 -12.07
N PHE A 144 -5.93 -23.07 -11.54
CA PHE A 144 -4.68 -22.54 -12.06
C PHE A 144 -3.49 -23.24 -11.39
N GLN A 145 -2.52 -23.69 -12.19
CA GLN A 145 -1.33 -24.38 -11.68
C GLN A 145 -0.15 -23.44 -11.59
N ARG A 146 0.18 -22.77 -12.69
CA ARG A 146 1.33 -21.88 -12.81
C ARG A 146 1.23 -21.04 -14.07
N GLY A 147 1.75 -19.82 -13.99
CA GLY A 147 1.98 -18.94 -15.12
C GLY A 147 3.45 -18.52 -15.20
N SER A 148 3.87 -18.06 -16.38
CA SER A 148 5.19 -17.48 -16.59
C SER A 148 5.13 -16.33 -17.58
N VAL A 149 5.89 -15.27 -17.31
CA VAL A 149 6.10 -14.16 -18.24
C VAL A 149 7.29 -14.53 -19.12
N VAL A 150 7.00 -14.86 -20.38
CA VAL A 150 7.99 -15.33 -21.35
C VAL A 150 8.83 -14.17 -21.88
N TYR A 151 8.18 -13.04 -22.15
CA TYR A 151 8.82 -11.85 -22.69
C TYR A 151 8.05 -10.60 -22.29
N SER A 152 8.75 -9.53 -21.95
CA SER A 152 8.16 -8.21 -21.73
C SER A 152 8.74 -7.25 -22.75
N PHE A 153 7.87 -6.59 -23.52
CA PHE A 153 8.29 -5.58 -24.48
C PHE A 153 8.52 -4.26 -23.77
N ASN A 154 9.44 -3.44 -24.30
CA ASN A 154 9.63 -2.09 -23.80
C ASN A 154 8.46 -1.18 -24.23
N THR A 155 8.03 -0.28 -23.36
CA THR A 155 6.93 0.66 -23.63
C THR A 155 7.32 2.05 -23.16
N ASP A 156 7.43 3.01 -24.08
CA ASP A 156 7.88 4.38 -23.78
C ASP A 156 6.76 5.33 -23.32
N ASP A 157 5.55 4.82 -23.07
CA ASP A 157 4.40 5.67 -22.73
C ASP A 157 4.41 6.07 -21.24
N THR A 158 5.12 7.16 -20.95
CA THR A 158 4.95 7.91 -19.71
C THR A 158 3.67 8.75 -19.80
N PHE A 159 2.57 8.24 -19.24
CA PHE A 159 1.46 9.12 -18.85
C PHE A 159 1.95 10.00 -17.67
N PRO A 160 2.06 11.33 -17.83
CA PRO A 160 2.67 12.18 -16.81
C PRO A 160 1.92 12.16 -15.47
N ASP A 161 0.60 11.99 -15.52
CA ASP A 161 -0.29 12.23 -14.38
C ASP A 161 -0.79 10.95 -13.68
N CYS A 162 -0.61 9.75 -14.26
CA CYS A 162 -1.07 8.49 -13.69
C CYS A 162 0.00 7.39 -13.73
N LYS A 163 0.87 7.37 -12.71
CA LYS A 163 1.99 6.41 -12.61
C LYS A 163 1.55 4.93 -12.54
N PHE A 164 0.35 4.64 -12.04
CA PHE A 164 -0.14 3.26 -11.87
C PHE A 164 -0.84 2.67 -13.11
N LEU A 165 -1.23 3.49 -14.10
CA LEU A 165 -1.90 3.04 -15.34
C LEU A 165 -0.96 3.03 -16.55
N ARG A 166 0.32 2.73 -16.32
CA ARG A 166 1.29 2.60 -17.42
C ARG A 166 0.97 1.40 -18.30
N ARG A 167 1.00 1.65 -19.61
CA ARG A 167 0.89 0.63 -20.65
C ARG A 167 1.98 -0.43 -20.44
N TYR A 168 1.64 -1.69 -20.68
CA TYR A 168 2.65 -2.74 -20.80
C TYR A 168 2.19 -3.79 -21.80
N ARG A 169 3.17 -4.50 -22.35
CA ARG A 169 3.00 -5.53 -23.37
C ARG A 169 3.87 -6.71 -23.01
N CYS A 170 3.31 -7.92 -23.01
CA CYS A 170 4.08 -9.11 -22.70
C CYS A 170 3.51 -10.38 -23.36
N VAL A 171 4.37 -11.39 -23.47
CA VAL A 171 3.97 -12.76 -23.79
C VAL A 171 3.93 -13.56 -22.50
N LYS A 172 2.81 -14.23 -22.25
CA LYS A 172 2.59 -15.04 -21.06
C LYS A 172 2.19 -16.47 -21.40
N THR A 173 2.50 -17.36 -20.48
CA THR A 173 1.94 -18.72 -20.46
C THR A 173 1.16 -18.95 -19.19
N ALA A 174 0.03 -19.65 -19.27
CA ALA A 174 -0.77 -20.07 -18.12
C ALA A 174 -1.10 -21.56 -18.28
N SER A 175 -0.85 -22.35 -17.23
CA SER A 175 -1.19 -23.77 -17.18
C SER A 175 -2.32 -23.98 -16.18
N PHE A 176 -3.30 -24.78 -16.57
CA PHE A 176 -4.48 -25.06 -15.77
C PHE A 176 -4.66 -26.55 -15.58
N ALA A 177 -5.12 -26.91 -14.38
CA ALA A 177 -5.44 -28.28 -14.05
C ALA A 177 -6.74 -28.70 -14.76
N ARG A 178 -6.76 -29.96 -15.18
CA ARG A 178 -7.98 -30.64 -15.62
C ARG A 178 -9.09 -30.59 -14.55
N PRO A 179 -10.37 -30.55 -14.95
CA PRO A 179 -11.49 -30.64 -13.99
C PRO A 179 -11.48 -32.00 -13.29
N ARG A 180 -11.71 -31.99 -11.96
CA ARG A 180 -11.66 -33.21 -11.11
C ARG A 180 -12.58 -34.36 -11.55
N LEU A 181 -13.65 -34.06 -12.27
CA LEU A 181 -14.66 -35.04 -12.71
C LEU A 181 -14.41 -35.62 -14.10
N ALA A 182 -13.38 -35.17 -14.83
CA ALA A 182 -13.08 -35.66 -16.16
C ALA A 182 -11.80 -36.52 -16.14
N LEU A 183 -11.97 -37.82 -15.89
CA LEU A 183 -10.87 -38.78 -15.75
C LEU A 183 -9.98 -38.89 -17.00
N PHE A 184 -10.52 -38.54 -18.17
CA PHE A 184 -9.84 -38.61 -19.48
C PHE A 184 -9.42 -37.25 -20.07
N ASP A 185 -9.67 -36.13 -19.39
CA ASP A 185 -9.22 -34.80 -19.83
C ASP A 185 -7.74 -34.62 -19.46
N THR A 186 -7.01 -33.86 -20.26
CA THR A 186 -5.63 -33.47 -19.97
C THR A 186 -5.57 -32.04 -19.43
N ASP A 187 -4.44 -31.71 -18.80
CA ASP A 187 -4.15 -30.33 -18.43
C ASP A 187 -4.01 -29.48 -19.71
N ASP A 188 -4.42 -28.22 -19.63
CA ASP A 188 -4.36 -27.30 -20.75
C ASP A 188 -3.47 -26.09 -20.45
N ARG A 189 -2.83 -25.62 -21.51
CA ARG A 189 -1.90 -24.50 -21.50
C ARG A 189 -2.35 -23.44 -22.47
N TRP A 190 -2.27 -22.19 -22.05
CA TRP A 190 -2.54 -21.04 -22.89
C TRP A 190 -1.27 -20.20 -23.01
N CYS A 191 -0.79 -20.01 -24.24
CA CYS A 191 0.24 -19.03 -24.57
C CYS A 191 -0.46 -17.85 -25.23
N PHE A 192 -0.26 -16.65 -24.72
CA PHE A 192 -0.99 -15.47 -25.19
C PHE A 192 -0.17 -14.21 -25.13
N LEU A 193 -0.48 -13.31 -26.06
CA LEU A 193 -0.04 -11.92 -26.06
C LEU A 193 -0.99 -11.13 -25.16
N GLU A 194 -0.44 -10.40 -24.21
CA GLU A 194 -1.21 -9.51 -23.34
C GLU A 194 -0.78 -8.06 -23.55
N GLU A 195 -1.75 -7.18 -23.73
CA GLU A 195 -1.57 -5.73 -23.74
C GLU A 195 -2.52 -5.10 -22.74
N PHE A 196 -1.95 -4.29 -21.83
CA PHE A 196 -2.70 -3.41 -20.94
C PHE A 196 -2.54 -1.98 -21.43
N ALA A 197 -3.63 -1.24 -21.62
CA ALA A 197 -3.57 0.14 -22.07
C ALA A 197 -4.54 1.05 -21.27
N PRO A 198 -4.10 2.24 -20.83
CA PRO A 198 -4.99 3.22 -20.24
C PRO A 198 -6.02 3.72 -21.25
N LEU A 199 -7.22 4.06 -20.78
CA LEU A 199 -8.30 4.60 -21.59
C LEU A 199 -8.49 6.09 -21.29
N THR A 200 -8.29 6.93 -22.30
CA THR A 200 -8.59 8.36 -22.25
C THR A 200 -9.83 8.65 -23.11
N ARG A 201 -11.00 8.74 -22.48
CA ARG A 201 -12.23 9.23 -23.12
C ARG A 201 -12.53 10.64 -22.62
N GLY A 202 -12.61 11.62 -23.53
CA GLY A 202 -12.86 13.02 -23.18
C GLY A 202 -11.59 13.88 -23.21
N SER A 203 -11.32 14.61 -22.11
CA SER A 203 -10.13 15.45 -22.01
C SER A 203 -8.86 14.58 -22.03
N PRO A 204 -7.79 14.98 -22.75
CA PRO A 204 -6.51 14.25 -22.78
C PRO A 204 -5.83 14.12 -21.40
N SER A 205 -6.34 14.80 -20.37
CA SER A 205 -5.80 14.82 -19.00
C SER A 205 -6.54 13.93 -17.98
N SER A 206 -7.69 13.32 -18.30
CA SER A 206 -8.44 12.47 -17.36
C SER A 206 -8.50 11.02 -17.85
N VAL A 207 -7.68 10.15 -17.26
CA VAL A 207 -7.75 8.70 -17.52
C VAL A 207 -8.99 8.15 -16.81
N ASN A 208 -9.97 7.69 -17.59
CA ASN A 208 -11.29 7.28 -17.09
C ASN A 208 -11.46 5.75 -17.06
N GLY A 209 -10.40 5.00 -17.34
CA GLY A 209 -10.46 3.55 -17.43
C GLY A 209 -9.17 2.91 -17.93
N PHE A 210 -9.24 1.62 -18.22
CA PHE A 210 -8.19 0.87 -18.93
C PHE A 210 -8.78 -0.32 -19.68
N THR A 211 -8.00 -0.84 -20.62
CA THR A 211 -8.31 -2.04 -21.39
C THR A 211 -7.22 -3.08 -21.23
N ILE A 212 -7.59 -4.35 -21.35
CA ILE A 212 -6.66 -5.48 -21.35
C ILE A 212 -7.05 -6.43 -22.45
N SER A 213 -6.14 -6.71 -23.37
CA SER A 213 -6.33 -7.64 -24.48
C SER A 213 -5.41 -8.85 -24.28
N GLN A 214 -5.98 -10.05 -24.24
CA GLN A 214 -5.28 -11.32 -24.11
C GLN A 214 -5.61 -12.21 -25.31
N ARG A 215 -4.62 -12.50 -26.16
CA ARG A 215 -4.85 -13.16 -27.46
C ARG A 215 -3.96 -14.38 -27.62
N SER A 216 -4.56 -15.54 -27.88
CA SER A 216 -3.85 -16.79 -28.13
C SER A 216 -2.77 -16.62 -29.20
N LEU A 217 -1.58 -17.13 -28.89
CA LEU A 217 -0.45 -17.23 -29.79
C LEU A 217 -0.25 -18.69 -30.20
N GLN A 218 0.07 -18.90 -31.48
CA GLN A 218 0.57 -20.19 -31.95
C GLN A 218 2.08 -20.26 -31.71
N SER A 219 2.52 -21.14 -30.80
CA SER A 219 3.93 -21.27 -30.37
C SER A 219 4.89 -21.45 -31.54
N ASP A 220 4.45 -22.12 -32.59
CA ASP A 220 5.29 -22.53 -33.72
C ASP A 220 5.54 -21.37 -34.69
N ALA A 221 4.62 -20.41 -34.73
CA ALA A 221 4.71 -19.19 -35.53
C ALA A 221 5.50 -18.07 -34.84
N LEU A 222 5.87 -18.24 -33.56
CA LEU A 222 6.58 -17.23 -32.78
C LEU A 222 8.09 -17.20 -33.08
N PRO A 223 8.71 -16.00 -33.15
CA PRO A 223 10.16 -15.86 -33.13
C PRO A 223 10.78 -16.56 -31.92
N ARG A 224 12.00 -17.11 -32.07
CA ARG A 224 12.66 -17.89 -31.01
C ARG A 224 12.81 -17.12 -29.69
N THR A 225 12.99 -15.80 -29.75
CA THR A 225 13.16 -14.91 -28.59
C THR A 225 11.92 -14.81 -27.70
N VAL A 226 10.73 -14.89 -28.28
CA VAL A 226 9.43 -14.77 -27.57
C VAL A 226 8.70 -16.11 -27.46
N ARG A 227 9.34 -17.20 -27.91
CA ARG A 227 8.77 -18.54 -27.89
C ARG A 227 8.89 -19.11 -26.47
N PRO A 228 7.81 -19.63 -25.88
CA PRO A 228 7.89 -20.26 -24.57
C PRO A 228 8.83 -21.48 -24.61
N PRO A 229 9.61 -21.73 -23.55
CA PRO A 229 10.49 -22.89 -23.49
C PRO A 229 9.68 -24.20 -23.53
N ASN A 230 10.21 -25.20 -24.25
CA ASN A 230 9.67 -26.56 -24.21
C ASN A 230 9.87 -27.15 -22.80
N GLU A 231 8.86 -27.82 -22.22
CA GLU A 231 9.00 -28.39 -20.88
C GLU A 231 10.10 -29.44 -20.77
N LEU A 232 10.95 -29.26 -19.76
CA LEU A 232 11.93 -30.22 -19.28
C LEU A 232 11.51 -30.67 -17.87
N VAL A 233 11.28 -31.97 -17.69
CA VAL A 233 10.93 -32.61 -16.41
C VAL A 233 12.23 -33.17 -15.77
N ARG A 234 12.45 -32.92 -14.47
CA ARG A 234 13.56 -33.54 -13.71
C ARG A 234 13.26 -35.02 -13.44
N HIS A 235 14.26 -35.88 -13.63
CA HIS A 235 14.20 -37.26 -13.17
C HIS A 235 14.11 -37.30 -11.63
N SER A 236 13.18 -38.10 -11.08
CA SER A 236 13.07 -38.29 -9.63
C SER A 236 14.21 -39.12 -9.03
N HIS A 237 15.11 -39.68 -9.85
CA HIS A 237 16.20 -40.55 -9.37
C HIS A 237 17.56 -40.39 -10.08
N SER A 238 17.78 -39.34 -10.89
CA SER A 238 19.11 -39.03 -11.46
C SER A 238 19.24 -37.56 -11.86
N LEU A 239 20.47 -37.00 -11.84
CA LEU A 239 20.76 -35.66 -12.35
C LEU A 239 20.59 -35.62 -13.88
N GLY A 240 19.37 -35.41 -14.35
CA GLY A 240 19.07 -35.24 -15.78
C GLY A 240 17.66 -34.70 -16.00
N PHE A 241 17.48 -33.96 -17.09
CA PHE A 241 16.19 -33.43 -17.54
C PHE A 241 15.74 -34.15 -18.82
N LYS A 242 14.46 -34.56 -18.90
CA LYS A 242 13.85 -35.15 -20.11
C LYS A 242 12.62 -34.35 -20.54
N ARG A 243 12.29 -34.34 -21.83
CA ARG A 243 11.03 -33.73 -22.33
C ARG A 243 9.82 -34.41 -21.66
N SER A 244 8.84 -33.62 -21.25
CA SER A 244 7.57 -34.11 -20.68
C SER A 244 6.79 -34.93 -21.71
N ASP A 245 6.48 -36.20 -21.42
CA ASP A 245 5.61 -37.06 -22.25
C ASP A 245 4.10 -36.86 -21.95
N LYS A 246 3.75 -35.93 -21.04
CA LYS A 246 2.35 -35.61 -20.76
C LYS A 246 1.75 -34.84 -21.96
N ARG A 247 0.71 -35.40 -22.59
CA ARG A 247 -0.13 -34.67 -23.56
C ARG A 247 -0.79 -33.49 -22.83
N ILE A 248 -0.36 -32.27 -23.11
CA ILE A 248 -0.98 -31.02 -22.66
C ILE A 248 -1.73 -30.44 -23.85
N HIS A 249 -2.99 -30.03 -23.67
CA HIS A 249 -3.74 -29.36 -24.73
C HIS A 249 -3.35 -27.88 -24.80
N GLN A 250 -2.99 -27.40 -25.99
CA GLN A 250 -2.72 -25.98 -26.20
C GLN A 250 -4.03 -25.26 -26.53
N VAL A 251 -4.32 -24.19 -25.80
CA VAL A 251 -5.48 -23.31 -26.03
C VAL A 251 -5.13 -22.34 -27.15
N VAL A 252 -5.72 -22.57 -28.32
CA VAL A 252 -5.55 -21.77 -29.53
C VAL A 252 -6.86 -21.09 -29.93
N GLY A 253 -6.76 -19.98 -30.68
CA GLY A 253 -7.91 -19.25 -31.22
C GLY A 253 -8.82 -18.57 -30.18
N LEU A 254 -8.28 -18.28 -28.98
CA LEU A 254 -8.98 -17.57 -27.92
C LEU A 254 -8.54 -16.11 -27.85
N SER A 255 -9.50 -15.19 -27.85
CA SER A 255 -9.28 -13.78 -27.50
C SER A 255 -10.15 -13.40 -26.29
N ILE A 256 -9.57 -12.74 -25.30
CA ILE A 256 -10.25 -12.19 -24.12
C ILE A 256 -9.88 -10.72 -23.96
N GLY A 257 -10.89 -9.89 -23.74
CA GLY A 257 -10.78 -8.45 -23.57
C GLY A 257 -11.44 -8.03 -22.26
N TYR A 258 -10.81 -7.12 -21.53
CA TYR A 258 -11.40 -6.45 -20.38
C TYR A 258 -11.47 -4.96 -20.69
N LEU A 259 -12.64 -4.36 -20.49
CA LEU A 259 -12.87 -2.92 -20.48
C LEU A 259 -13.28 -2.53 -19.07
N VAL A 260 -12.49 -1.67 -18.42
CA VAL A 260 -12.76 -1.16 -17.08
C VAL A 260 -12.90 0.34 -17.16
N GLU A 261 -14.02 0.87 -16.68
CA GLU A 261 -14.34 2.30 -16.75
C GLU A 261 -14.84 2.81 -15.40
N THR A 262 -14.41 4.00 -15.02
CA THR A 262 -14.85 4.65 -13.78
C THR A 262 -16.32 5.06 -13.87
N ILE A 263 -17.10 4.71 -12.83
CA ILE A 263 -18.47 5.20 -12.64
C ILE A 263 -18.47 6.37 -11.65
N CYS A 264 -17.79 6.19 -10.51
CA CYS A 264 -17.68 7.18 -9.44
C CYS A 264 -16.31 7.08 -8.76
N GLU A 265 -15.65 8.21 -8.53
CA GLU A 265 -14.36 8.27 -7.80
C GLU A 265 -14.52 8.59 -6.31
N ARG A 266 -15.73 9.00 -5.89
CA ARG A 266 -16.06 9.33 -4.49
C ARG A 266 -16.54 8.11 -3.74
N ARG A 267 -16.48 8.11 -2.41
CA ARG A 267 -16.85 6.97 -1.54
C ARG A 267 -18.37 6.64 -1.60
N PRO A 268 -18.78 5.39 -1.91
CA PRO A 268 -17.96 4.28 -2.38
C PRO A 268 -17.53 4.47 -3.84
N ALA A 269 -16.23 4.32 -4.11
CA ALA A 269 -15.73 4.38 -5.48
C ALA A 269 -16.22 3.15 -6.25
N ALA A 270 -16.53 3.32 -7.54
CA ALA A 270 -17.09 2.25 -8.36
C ALA A 270 -16.55 2.29 -9.78
N VAL A 271 -16.32 1.10 -10.34
CA VAL A 271 -15.95 0.88 -11.75
C VAL A 271 -16.92 -0.09 -12.41
N ARG A 272 -17.17 0.13 -13.69
CA ARG A 272 -17.81 -0.83 -14.59
C ARG A 272 -16.75 -1.76 -15.15
N ILE A 273 -17.01 -3.06 -15.16
CA ILE A 273 -16.14 -4.07 -15.77
C ILE A 273 -16.93 -4.81 -16.84
N VAL A 274 -16.35 -4.90 -18.04
CA VAL A 274 -16.85 -5.69 -19.16
C VAL A 274 -15.75 -6.64 -19.61
N LEU A 275 -15.94 -7.95 -19.42
CA LEU A 275 -15.15 -8.98 -20.08
C LEU A 275 -15.86 -9.42 -21.35
N TYR A 276 -15.13 -9.47 -22.45
CA TYR A 276 -15.55 -10.10 -23.69
C TYR A 276 -14.59 -11.24 -24.03
N GLY A 277 -15.11 -12.42 -24.32
CA GLY A 277 -14.34 -13.56 -24.79
C GLY A 277 -14.90 -14.07 -26.10
N CYS A 278 -14.05 -14.39 -27.06
CA CYS A 278 -14.45 -15.08 -28.28
C CYS A 278 -13.49 -16.21 -28.63
N CYS A 279 -14.07 -17.29 -29.15
CA CYS A 279 -13.30 -18.37 -29.77
C CYS A 279 -13.99 -18.81 -31.07
N SER A 280 -13.19 -19.14 -32.08
CA SER A 280 -13.65 -19.62 -33.38
C SER A 280 -12.99 -20.97 -33.72
N GLY A 281 -13.74 -21.90 -34.32
CA GLY A 281 -13.24 -23.22 -34.71
C GLY A 281 -14.33 -24.29 -34.88
N GLY A 282 -13.99 -25.42 -35.49
CA GLY A 282 -14.93 -26.52 -35.79
C GLY A 282 -14.65 -27.85 -35.07
N ASP A 283 -13.48 -28.03 -34.45
CA ASP A 283 -12.96 -29.35 -34.04
C ASP A 283 -12.93 -29.59 -32.52
N VAL A 284 -12.32 -30.70 -32.07
CA VAL A 284 -12.17 -31.05 -30.64
C VAL A 284 -11.46 -29.95 -29.84
N GLU A 285 -10.47 -29.28 -30.46
CA GLU A 285 -9.75 -28.15 -29.87
C GLU A 285 -10.68 -26.96 -29.56
N PHE A 286 -11.68 -26.71 -30.42
CA PHE A 286 -12.67 -25.65 -30.21
C PHE A 286 -13.49 -25.89 -28.94
N ASN A 287 -13.86 -27.14 -28.66
CA ASN A 287 -14.59 -27.47 -27.43
C ASN A 287 -13.74 -27.30 -26.16
N ILE A 288 -12.43 -27.55 -26.24
CA ILE A 288 -11.49 -27.30 -25.13
C ILE A 288 -11.34 -25.79 -24.91
N THR A 289 -11.06 -25.03 -25.97
CA THR A 289 -10.94 -23.57 -25.92
C THR A 289 -12.24 -22.93 -25.39
N ARG A 290 -13.41 -23.35 -25.88
CA ARG A 290 -14.70 -22.87 -25.38
C ARG A 290 -14.90 -23.13 -23.89
N ARG A 291 -14.57 -24.34 -23.41
CA ARG A 291 -14.64 -24.68 -21.98
C ARG A 291 -13.68 -23.82 -21.14
N ARG A 292 -12.47 -23.56 -21.66
CA ARG A 292 -11.49 -22.68 -21.00
C ARG A 292 -11.99 -21.23 -20.95
N MET A 293 -12.51 -20.70 -22.05
CA MET A 293 -13.09 -19.36 -22.12
C MET A 293 -14.19 -19.16 -21.06
N MET A 294 -15.13 -20.11 -20.96
CA MET A 294 -16.17 -20.07 -19.92
C MET A 294 -15.57 -20.04 -18.51
N ARG A 295 -14.53 -20.84 -18.23
CA ARG A 295 -13.87 -20.84 -16.90
C ARG A 295 -13.15 -19.53 -16.60
N LEU A 296 -12.50 -18.94 -17.59
CA LEU A 296 -11.85 -17.63 -17.46
C LEU A 296 -12.90 -16.55 -17.17
N SER A 297 -14.03 -16.58 -17.88
CA SER A 297 -15.16 -15.66 -17.64
C SER A 297 -15.73 -15.76 -16.22
N HIS A 298 -15.79 -16.96 -15.64
CA HIS A 298 -16.23 -17.17 -14.26
C HIS A 298 -15.25 -16.62 -13.21
N GLY A 299 -13.98 -16.39 -13.57
CA GLY A 299 -13.00 -15.77 -12.66
C GLY A 299 -13.37 -14.34 -12.30
N VAL A 300 -13.94 -13.60 -13.24
CA VAL A 300 -14.38 -12.20 -13.06
C VAL A 300 -15.48 -12.09 -12.00
N LEU A 301 -16.34 -13.10 -11.88
CA LEU A 301 -17.39 -13.13 -10.86
C LEU A 301 -16.84 -13.16 -9.42
N LYS A 302 -15.55 -13.46 -9.23
CA LYS A 302 -14.90 -13.48 -7.91
C LYS A 302 -14.26 -12.15 -7.51
N LEU A 303 -14.20 -11.15 -8.40
CA LEU A 303 -13.55 -9.86 -8.12
C LEU A 303 -14.10 -9.17 -6.88
N PRO A 304 -15.44 -9.09 -6.65
CA PRO A 304 -15.98 -8.49 -5.43
C PRO A 304 -15.43 -9.13 -4.14
N ALA A 305 -15.33 -10.46 -4.12
CA ALA A 305 -14.80 -11.19 -2.97
C ALA A 305 -13.27 -10.98 -2.82
N ILE A 306 -12.53 -10.84 -3.92
CA ILE A 306 -11.07 -10.57 -3.88
C ILE A 306 -10.82 -9.16 -3.32
N VAL A 307 -11.51 -8.13 -3.82
CA VAL A 307 -11.42 -6.75 -3.32
C VAL A 307 -11.71 -6.72 -1.83
N ARG A 308 -12.83 -7.32 -1.41
CA ARG A 308 -13.22 -7.38 0.01
C ARG A 308 -12.13 -8.02 0.88
N ARG A 309 -11.54 -9.14 0.46
CA ARG A 309 -10.44 -9.80 1.18
C ARG A 309 -9.26 -8.86 1.39
N ARG A 310 -8.80 -8.20 0.32
CA ARG A 310 -7.69 -7.24 0.39
C ARG A 310 -7.99 -6.11 1.37
N ARG A 311 -9.16 -5.47 1.26
CA ARG A 311 -9.58 -4.38 2.16
C ARG A 311 -9.65 -4.79 3.63
N MET A 312 -10.12 -6.00 3.92
CA MET A 312 -10.16 -6.52 5.29
C MET A 312 -8.76 -6.79 5.85
N SER A 313 -7.82 -7.22 5.00
CA SER A 313 -6.42 -7.43 5.41
C SER A 313 -5.71 -6.13 5.75
N ALA A 314 -6.05 -5.01 5.10
CA ALA A 314 -5.53 -3.67 5.42
C ALA A 314 -5.92 -3.13 6.80
N GLN A 315 -6.83 -3.80 7.53
CA GLN A 315 -7.30 -3.32 8.82
C GLN A 315 -6.46 -3.87 9.97
N VAL A 316 -6.23 -3.07 11.02
CA VAL A 316 -5.61 -3.55 12.27
C VAL A 316 -6.65 -4.29 13.13
N PRO A 317 -6.56 -5.61 13.31
CA PRO A 317 -7.54 -6.38 14.06
C PRO A 317 -7.45 -6.16 15.57
N ALA A 318 -8.50 -6.57 16.29
CA ALA A 318 -8.50 -6.50 17.75
C ALA A 318 -7.87 -7.75 18.36
N ASP A 319 -7.05 -7.55 19.39
CA ASP A 319 -6.67 -8.63 20.29
C ASP A 319 -7.82 -8.93 21.27
N VAL A 320 -8.67 -9.87 20.86
CA VAL A 320 -9.83 -10.30 21.65
C VAL A 320 -9.41 -10.84 23.03
N TRP A 321 -8.22 -11.45 23.16
CA TRP A 321 -7.75 -11.97 24.45
C TRP A 321 -7.39 -10.83 25.40
N SER A 322 -6.65 -9.83 24.93
CA SER A 322 -6.31 -8.66 25.75
C SER A 322 -7.55 -7.87 26.16
N ILE A 323 -8.50 -7.67 25.24
CA ILE A 323 -9.79 -7.01 25.55
C ILE A 323 -10.58 -7.79 26.60
N THR A 324 -10.61 -9.13 26.51
CA THR A 324 -11.35 -9.96 27.48
C THR A 324 -10.74 -9.89 28.88
N ARG A 325 -9.40 -9.82 28.99
CA ARG A 325 -8.72 -9.67 30.28
C ARG A 325 -9.01 -8.31 30.92
N GLN A 326 -8.93 -7.23 30.13
CA GLN A 326 -9.19 -5.87 30.61
C GLN A 326 -10.66 -5.65 31.03
N THR A 327 -11.61 -6.29 30.35
CA THR A 327 -13.05 -6.16 30.64
C THR A 327 -13.56 -7.05 31.78
N SER A 328 -12.69 -7.84 32.42
CA SER A 328 -13.09 -8.69 33.56
C SER A 328 -13.58 -7.91 34.79
N THR A 329 -13.39 -6.59 34.82
CA THR A 329 -13.87 -5.66 35.86
C THR A 329 -15.08 -4.81 35.44
N ALA A 330 -15.48 -4.82 34.16
CA ALA A 330 -16.57 -4.01 33.63
C ALA A 330 -17.74 -4.90 33.15
N SER A 331 -18.97 -4.55 33.53
CA SER A 331 -20.21 -5.15 33.04
C SER A 331 -20.28 -5.04 31.51
N VAL A 332 -19.79 -6.05 30.79
CA VAL A 332 -19.85 -6.06 29.32
C VAL A 332 -21.32 -6.15 28.93
N SER A 333 -21.83 -5.10 28.29
CA SER A 333 -23.19 -5.11 27.74
C SER A 333 -23.35 -6.36 26.88
N SER A 334 -24.20 -7.27 27.30
CA SER A 334 -24.47 -8.52 26.60
C SER A 334 -25.40 -8.26 25.43
N ARG A 335 -25.12 -7.24 24.60
CA ARG A 335 -26.00 -6.84 23.49
C ARG A 335 -25.27 -6.98 22.17
N CYS A 336 -26.01 -7.30 21.13
CA CYS A 336 -25.49 -7.34 19.77
C CYS A 336 -25.14 -5.93 19.31
N VAL A 337 -23.93 -5.69 18.80
CA VAL A 337 -23.50 -4.38 18.30
C VAL A 337 -24.36 -3.87 17.14
N SER A 338 -24.85 -4.75 16.27
CA SER A 338 -25.65 -4.32 15.11
C SER A 338 -27.13 -4.06 15.40
N CYS A 339 -27.81 -4.95 16.14
CA CYS A 339 -29.27 -4.87 16.36
C CYS A 339 -29.66 -4.54 17.79
N SER A 340 -28.67 -4.29 18.65
CA SER A 340 -28.83 -4.00 20.07
C SER A 340 -29.59 -5.07 20.86
N ARG A 341 -29.89 -6.27 20.33
CA ARG A 341 -30.61 -7.33 21.06
C ARG A 341 -29.75 -7.93 22.19
N ALA A 342 -30.36 -8.19 23.35
CA ALA A 342 -29.69 -8.88 24.46
C ALA A 342 -29.31 -10.34 24.10
N LEU A 343 -28.14 -10.76 24.55
CA LEU A 343 -27.42 -12.00 24.32
C LEU A 343 -27.23 -12.70 25.67
N HIS A 344 -28.36 -13.08 26.28
CA HIS A 344 -28.37 -13.67 27.61
C HIS A 344 -27.91 -15.13 27.57
N TRP A 345 -27.10 -15.54 28.57
CA TRP A 345 -26.59 -16.91 28.67
C TRP A 345 -27.69 -17.97 28.82
N LEU A 346 -28.76 -17.63 29.55
CA LEU A 346 -29.97 -18.47 29.71
C LEU A 346 -30.68 -18.80 28.39
N LEU A 347 -30.48 -18.02 27.33
CA LEU A 347 -31.14 -18.22 26.03
C LEU A 347 -30.35 -19.13 25.08
N MET A 348 -29.26 -19.77 25.53
CA MET A 348 -28.38 -20.63 24.70
C MET A 348 -27.91 -19.98 23.39
N VAL A 349 -27.93 -18.64 23.29
CA VAL A 349 -27.47 -17.92 22.11
C VAL A 349 -25.95 -17.91 22.14
N LYS A 350 -25.31 -18.64 21.22
CA LYS A 350 -23.85 -18.58 21.03
C LYS A 350 -23.45 -17.13 20.74
N LYS A 351 -22.77 -16.49 21.68
CA LYS A 351 -22.21 -15.15 21.51
C LYS A 351 -20.90 -15.24 20.73
N SER A 352 -20.81 -14.55 19.61
CA SER A 352 -19.58 -14.40 18.82
C SER A 352 -19.10 -12.95 18.90
N ARG A 353 -17.82 -12.72 18.66
CA ARG A 353 -17.25 -11.38 18.56
C ARG A 353 -16.88 -11.07 17.12
N CYS A 354 -17.08 -9.83 16.73
CA CYS A 354 -16.60 -9.32 15.46
C CYS A 354 -15.06 -9.23 15.48
N TYR A 355 -14.42 -9.68 14.40
CA TYR A 355 -12.97 -9.65 14.18
C TYR A 355 -12.40 -8.22 14.20
N LEU A 356 -13.10 -7.27 13.57
CA LEU A 356 -12.71 -5.86 13.62
C LEU A 356 -13.06 -5.24 14.96
N CYS A 357 -14.32 -4.90 15.25
CA CYS A 357 -14.66 -4.11 16.44
C CYS A 357 -14.57 -4.83 17.81
N ALA A 358 -14.38 -6.15 17.85
CA ALA A 358 -14.38 -6.98 19.06
C ALA A 358 -15.68 -7.00 19.90
N HIS A 359 -16.73 -6.31 19.49
CA HIS A 359 -18.02 -6.35 20.17
C HIS A 359 -18.81 -7.64 19.89
N PHE A 360 -19.72 -7.98 20.81
CA PHE A 360 -20.59 -9.13 20.65
C PHE A 360 -21.59 -8.92 19.51
N VAL A 361 -21.85 -9.99 18.77
CA VAL A 361 -22.76 -9.99 17.61
C VAL A 361 -23.58 -11.28 17.62
N CYS A 362 -24.89 -11.13 17.36
CA CYS A 362 -25.82 -12.26 17.31
C CYS A 362 -25.66 -13.04 16.00
N SER A 363 -26.14 -14.29 15.97
CA SER A 363 -26.10 -15.17 14.80
C SER A 363 -26.79 -14.64 13.54
N ARG A 364 -27.65 -13.62 13.66
CA ARG A 364 -28.31 -12.96 12.53
C ARG A 364 -27.58 -11.73 12.01
N CYS A 365 -26.66 -11.18 12.78
CA CYS A 365 -26.00 -9.90 12.48
C CYS A 365 -24.52 -10.04 12.11
N TRP A 366 -23.96 -11.25 12.27
CA TRP A 366 -22.62 -11.51 11.80
C TRP A 366 -22.63 -12.21 10.44
N ILE A 367 -21.58 -11.93 9.67
CA ILE A 367 -21.31 -12.52 8.38
C ILE A 367 -19.92 -13.14 8.45
N ARG A 368 -19.78 -14.37 7.92
CA ARG A 368 -18.47 -15.01 7.77
C ARG A 368 -17.79 -14.42 6.56
N GLN A 369 -16.59 -13.92 6.77
CA GLN A 369 -15.77 -13.36 5.71
C GLN A 369 -14.47 -14.18 5.59
N PRO A 370 -14.05 -14.53 4.37
CA PRO A 370 -12.72 -15.08 4.17
C PRO A 370 -11.71 -13.96 4.40
N LEU A 371 -10.60 -14.26 5.07
CA LEU A 371 -9.48 -13.37 5.24
C LEU A 371 -8.23 -14.16 4.83
N GLU A 372 -7.31 -13.57 4.11
CA GLU A 372 -6.02 -14.23 3.89
C GLU A 372 -5.15 -14.00 5.15
N ALA A 373 -4.37 -14.98 5.54
CA ALA A 373 -3.44 -14.86 6.66
C ALA A 373 -2.07 -14.46 6.13
N THR A 374 -1.17 -14.01 6.99
CA THR A 374 0.24 -13.77 6.67
C THR A 374 0.93 -14.99 6.02
N SER A 375 0.42 -16.19 6.27
CA SER A 375 0.87 -17.43 5.62
C SER A 375 0.38 -17.64 4.17
N GLY A 376 -0.38 -16.70 3.60
CA GLY A 376 -1.07 -16.85 2.32
C GLY A 376 -2.29 -17.80 2.35
N ARG A 377 -2.62 -18.37 3.52
CA ARG A 377 -3.79 -19.24 3.68
C ARG A 377 -5.04 -18.42 3.93
N THR A 378 -6.14 -18.77 3.28
CA THR A 378 -7.45 -18.18 3.59
C THR A 378 -8.03 -18.80 4.87
N ILE A 379 -8.25 -17.96 5.89
CA ILE A 379 -9.00 -18.27 7.10
C ILE A 379 -10.40 -17.66 7.04
N SER A 380 -11.30 -18.05 7.94
CA SER A 380 -12.63 -17.44 8.04
C SER A 380 -12.78 -16.68 9.35
N VAL A 381 -13.18 -15.41 9.25
CA VAL A 381 -13.42 -14.52 10.38
C VAL A 381 -14.89 -14.12 10.45
N ILE A 382 -15.36 -13.78 11.65
CA ILE A 382 -16.73 -13.31 11.90
C ILE A 382 -16.70 -11.78 11.93
N MET A 383 -17.54 -11.11 11.14
CA MET A 383 -17.65 -9.65 11.14
C MET A 383 -19.10 -9.21 11.35
N CYS A 384 -19.32 -8.12 12.08
CA CYS A 384 -20.63 -7.50 12.15
C CYS A 384 -20.93 -6.71 10.86
N SER A 385 -22.22 -6.55 10.55
CA SER A 385 -22.70 -5.78 9.39
C SER A 385 -22.08 -4.39 9.27
N ASN A 386 -21.96 -3.68 10.39
CA ASN A 386 -21.50 -2.28 10.39
C ASN A 386 -20.02 -2.20 10.00
N CYS A 387 -19.16 -3.03 10.60
CA CYS A 387 -17.74 -3.08 10.24
C CYS A 387 -17.53 -3.51 8.80
N LEU A 388 -18.32 -4.47 8.30
CA LEU A 388 -18.24 -4.89 6.92
C LEU A 388 -18.60 -3.75 5.96
N HIS A 389 -19.67 -3.01 6.25
CA HIS A 389 -20.10 -1.85 5.47
C HIS A 389 -19.06 -0.72 5.47
N SER A 390 -18.45 -0.40 6.63
CA SER A 390 -17.38 0.60 6.71
C SER A 390 -16.18 0.23 5.82
N VAL A 391 -15.73 -1.04 5.88
CA VAL A 391 -14.62 -1.52 5.04
C VAL A 391 -14.99 -1.48 3.56
N GLN A 392 -16.23 -1.83 3.21
CA GLN A 392 -16.67 -1.82 1.81
C GLN A 392 -16.74 -0.41 1.22
N ASN A 393 -17.12 0.60 2.01
CA ASN A 393 -17.33 1.96 1.50
C ASN A 393 -16.08 2.86 1.52
N CYS A 394 -14.97 2.42 2.14
CA CYS A 394 -13.72 3.17 2.13
C CYS A 394 -13.07 3.22 0.73
N ASN A 395 -12.31 4.29 0.47
CA ASN A 395 -11.54 4.44 -0.78
C ASN A 395 -10.09 4.01 -0.53
N TYR A 396 -9.64 2.93 -1.17
CA TYR A 396 -8.29 2.36 -1.03
C TYR A 396 -7.38 2.68 -2.23
N ALA A 397 -7.71 3.71 -3.02
CA ALA A 397 -6.98 4.04 -4.25
C ALA A 397 -5.47 4.24 -4.02
N HIS A 398 -5.09 4.93 -2.94
CA HIS A 398 -3.68 5.19 -2.63
C HIS A 398 -2.91 3.91 -2.30
N LEU A 399 -3.46 3.06 -1.43
CA LEU A 399 -2.85 1.77 -1.08
C LEU A 399 -2.68 0.87 -2.32
N ALA A 400 -3.69 0.83 -3.18
CA ALA A 400 -3.61 0.07 -4.42
C ALA A 400 -2.60 0.66 -5.41
N ALA A 401 -2.54 1.99 -5.56
CA ALA A 401 -1.60 2.65 -6.46
C ALA A 401 -0.13 2.44 -6.04
N SER A 402 0.18 2.52 -4.75
CA SER A 402 1.54 2.27 -4.22
C SER A 402 2.02 0.86 -4.55
N SER A 403 1.14 -0.16 -4.41
CA SER A 403 1.49 -1.54 -4.77
C SER A 403 1.94 -1.68 -6.22
N MET A 404 1.48 -0.82 -7.12
CA MET A 404 1.80 -0.90 -8.55
C MET A 404 3.10 -0.19 -8.91
N SER A 405 3.58 0.75 -8.10
CA SER A 405 4.80 1.54 -8.37
C SER A 405 6.09 0.85 -7.92
N ASP A 406 6.07 0.02 -6.87
CA ASP A 406 7.29 -0.59 -6.33
C ASP A 406 7.84 -1.72 -7.21
N HIS A 407 7.01 -2.29 -8.08
CA HIS A 407 7.37 -3.39 -8.97
C HIS A 407 8.19 -2.96 -10.21
N GLU A 408 8.49 -1.67 -10.38
CA GLU A 408 9.24 -1.16 -11.54
C GLU A 408 10.76 -1.08 -11.33
N ARG A 409 11.30 -1.34 -10.13
CA ARG A 409 12.76 -1.49 -9.96
C ARG A 409 13.20 -2.87 -10.44
N GLY A 410 13.50 -2.94 -11.73
CA GLY A 410 14.04 -4.13 -12.39
C GLY A 410 15.32 -4.67 -11.72
N SER A 411 15.36 -5.99 -11.57
CA SER A 411 16.55 -6.85 -11.62
C SER A 411 17.88 -6.27 -11.12
N SER A 412 18.11 -6.38 -9.82
CA SER A 412 19.39 -6.89 -9.30
C SER A 412 19.07 -7.75 -8.10
N MET A 413 19.42 -9.03 -8.20
CA MET A 413 19.28 -9.99 -7.10
C MET A 413 20.13 -9.54 -5.92
N SER A 414 19.52 -8.89 -4.93
CA SER A 414 20.02 -8.92 -3.56
C SER A 414 19.53 -10.23 -2.93
N THR A 415 20.49 -11.05 -2.53
CA THR A 415 20.30 -12.30 -1.80
C THR A 415 19.72 -12.02 -0.42
N LEU A 416 18.42 -11.81 -0.36
CA LEU A 416 17.62 -11.95 0.86
C LEU A 416 16.60 -13.06 0.62
N SER A 417 16.35 -13.84 1.67
CA SER A 417 15.77 -15.19 1.68
C SER A 417 14.52 -15.41 0.80
N PRO A 418 14.24 -16.64 0.35
CA PRO A 418 13.12 -16.95 -0.52
C PRO A 418 11.79 -16.90 0.26
N ARG A 419 11.22 -15.71 0.43
CA ARG A 419 9.86 -15.50 0.94
C ARG A 419 9.18 -14.21 0.45
N SER A 420 9.57 -13.66 -0.69
CA SER A 420 8.87 -12.50 -1.27
C SER A 420 7.48 -12.90 -1.79
N VAL A 421 6.42 -12.52 -1.06
CA VAL A 421 5.00 -12.71 -1.41
C VAL A 421 4.35 -11.32 -1.54
N ALA A 422 4.86 -10.51 -2.47
CA ALA A 422 4.68 -9.07 -2.48
C ALA A 422 3.24 -8.55 -2.73
N GLY A 423 2.31 -9.36 -3.27
CA GLY A 423 0.95 -8.90 -3.61
C GLY A 423 -0.06 -9.00 -2.47
N ALA A 424 0.14 -9.98 -1.58
CA ALA A 424 -0.64 -10.18 -0.37
C ALA A 424 -0.07 -9.37 0.79
N GLU A 425 1.27 -9.34 0.94
CA GLU A 425 1.95 -8.64 2.04
C GLU A 425 1.61 -7.16 2.12
N VAL A 426 1.44 -6.44 1.00
CA VAL A 426 1.13 -4.99 1.03
C VAL A 426 -0.12 -4.68 1.84
N TYR A 427 -1.14 -5.56 1.80
CA TYR A 427 -2.34 -5.37 2.60
C TYR A 427 -2.16 -5.90 4.04
N TYR A 428 -1.20 -6.78 4.34
CA TYR A 428 -0.92 -7.27 5.70
C TYR A 428 0.08 -6.42 6.49
N HIS A 429 0.97 -5.70 5.81
CA HIS A 429 2.14 -5.03 6.40
C HIS A 429 2.10 -3.50 6.28
N THR A 430 0.91 -2.89 6.16
CA THR A 430 0.72 -1.43 6.09
C THR A 430 1.15 -0.66 7.34
N THR A 431 1.81 -1.31 8.30
CA THR A 431 2.32 -0.68 9.51
C THR A 431 3.55 -1.43 10.00
N GLN A 432 4.70 -1.07 9.45
CA GLN A 432 6.00 -1.54 9.92
C GLN A 432 7.05 -0.43 9.82
N VAL A 433 8.14 -0.60 10.56
CA VAL A 433 9.34 0.20 10.40
C VAL A 433 10.21 -0.50 9.37
N SER A 434 10.69 0.26 8.38
CA SER A 434 11.57 -0.26 7.32
C SER A 434 13.03 -0.20 7.79
N PRO A 435 13.89 -1.14 7.37
CA PRO A 435 15.33 -0.98 7.56
C PRO A 435 15.82 0.29 6.85
N ASP A 436 16.92 0.87 7.33
CA ASP A 436 17.55 1.98 6.63
C ASP A 436 18.02 1.55 5.23
N ALA A 437 17.88 2.43 4.25
CA ALA A 437 18.42 2.19 2.91
C ALA A 437 19.96 2.21 2.94
N ASP A 438 20.62 1.50 2.02
CA ASP A 438 22.09 1.42 1.95
C ASP A 438 22.75 2.81 1.79
N ASP A 439 22.04 3.75 1.16
CA ASP A 439 22.45 5.14 0.93
C ASP A 439 21.73 6.15 1.85
N ALA A 440 21.03 5.68 2.90
CA ALA A 440 20.35 6.56 3.82
C ALA A 440 21.34 7.49 4.55
N PRO A 441 20.95 8.76 4.82
CA PRO A 441 21.74 9.61 5.69
C PRO A 441 21.95 8.99 7.07
N ASN A 442 23.03 9.40 7.73
CA ASN A 442 23.27 8.99 9.11
C ASN A 442 22.09 9.36 10.02
N PRO A 443 21.78 8.56 11.06
CA PRO A 443 20.73 8.88 12.04
C PRO A 443 20.83 10.32 12.56
N GLY A 444 19.71 11.03 12.58
CA GLY A 444 19.62 12.40 13.06
C GLY A 444 20.31 13.45 12.18
N HIS A 445 20.74 13.10 10.95
CA HIS A 445 21.41 14.05 10.06
C HIS A 445 20.57 15.30 9.78
N ALA A 446 19.27 15.16 9.50
CA ALA A 446 18.40 16.30 9.23
C ALA A 446 18.22 17.20 10.46
N VAL A 447 18.18 16.60 11.66
CA VAL A 447 18.13 17.32 12.94
C VAL A 447 19.41 18.13 13.17
N VAL A 448 20.58 17.49 13.05
CA VAL A 448 21.88 18.14 13.29
C VAL A 448 22.12 19.26 12.29
N SER A 449 21.93 18.99 10.99
CA SER A 449 22.16 20.00 9.96
C SER A 449 21.23 21.20 10.11
N TYR A 450 19.97 20.98 10.48
CA TYR A 450 19.06 22.11 10.69
C TYR A 450 19.42 22.97 11.91
N LEU A 451 19.87 22.35 13.00
CA LEU A 451 20.37 23.09 14.16
C LEU A 451 21.66 23.84 13.83
N GLU A 452 22.56 23.22 13.06
CA GLU A 452 23.80 23.83 12.59
C GLU A 452 23.51 25.07 11.74
N ASP A 453 22.56 25.01 10.81
CA ASP A 453 22.13 26.14 9.99
C ASP A 453 21.63 27.30 10.89
N ILE A 454 20.72 27.04 11.84
CA ILE A 454 20.17 28.08 12.72
C ILE A 454 21.25 28.69 13.64
N VAL A 455 22.19 27.88 14.12
CA VAL A 455 23.27 28.34 14.99
C VAL A 455 24.33 29.14 14.22
N SER A 456 24.55 28.79 12.95
CA SER A 456 25.57 29.39 12.07
C SER A 456 25.11 30.66 11.35
N ASP A 457 23.81 30.93 11.25
CA ASP A 457 23.20 32.12 10.60
C ASP A 457 23.49 33.46 11.33
N LYS A 458 24.61 33.55 12.05
CA LYS A 458 25.12 34.71 12.79
C LYS A 458 25.69 35.82 11.88
N ALA A 459 25.72 35.66 10.57
CA ALA A 459 26.68 36.36 9.73
C ALA A 459 26.16 37.48 8.79
N GLU A 460 24.86 37.61 8.46
CA GLU A 460 24.50 38.52 7.34
C GLU A 460 23.42 39.60 7.56
N HIS A 461 22.59 39.60 8.62
CA HIS A 461 21.51 40.59 8.71
C HIS A 461 21.35 41.25 10.09
N SER A 462 21.62 42.55 10.16
CA SER A 462 21.31 43.42 11.30
C SER A 462 19.79 43.59 11.43
N SER A 463 19.15 42.78 12.26
CA SER A 463 17.78 43.03 12.79
C SER A 463 17.57 42.23 14.07
N THR A 464 16.84 42.81 15.04
CA THR A 464 16.58 42.28 16.40
C THR A 464 16.01 40.85 16.45
N THR A 465 15.52 40.33 15.34
CA THR A 465 15.05 38.95 15.17
C THR A 465 16.20 37.92 15.14
N ILE A 466 17.44 38.33 14.86
CA ILE A 466 18.66 37.48 14.82
C ILE A 466 19.28 37.30 16.24
N SER A 467 18.46 37.01 17.25
CA SER A 467 18.99 36.70 18.60
C SER A 467 18.18 35.62 19.34
N LEU A 468 16.84 35.60 19.19
CA LEU A 468 15.97 34.67 19.91
C LEU A 468 15.93 33.26 19.32
N ARG A 469 15.90 33.12 17.98
CA ARG A 469 15.84 31.79 17.33
C ARG A 469 17.14 31.00 17.55
N SER A 470 18.29 31.69 17.50
CA SER A 470 19.59 31.07 17.78
C SER A 470 19.70 30.65 19.25
N GLN A 471 19.23 31.47 20.20
CA GLN A 471 19.15 31.09 21.63
C GLN A 471 18.23 29.88 21.84
N THR A 472 17.08 29.86 21.17
CA THR A 472 16.13 28.72 21.19
C THR A 472 16.81 27.45 20.67
N ALA A 473 17.55 27.54 19.56
CA ALA A 473 18.29 26.41 19.00
C ALA A 473 19.40 25.91 19.93
N VAL A 474 20.13 26.81 20.57
CA VAL A 474 21.14 26.47 21.59
C VAL A 474 20.48 25.77 22.79
N SER A 475 19.32 26.25 23.25
CA SER A 475 18.55 25.63 24.33
C SER A 475 18.09 24.21 23.97
N VAL A 476 17.49 24.04 22.79
CA VAL A 476 17.06 22.73 22.27
C VAL A 476 18.24 21.80 22.07
N LEU A 477 19.35 22.28 21.52
CA LEU A 477 20.59 21.51 21.36
C LEU A 477 21.11 21.00 22.71
N LYS A 478 21.14 21.85 23.74
CA LYS A 478 21.53 21.45 25.10
C LYS A 478 20.60 20.35 25.64
N GLN A 479 19.29 20.54 25.53
CA GLN A 479 18.31 19.54 26.00
C GLN A 479 18.42 18.22 25.24
N LEU A 480 18.67 18.24 23.93
CA LEU A 480 18.87 17.04 23.11
C LEU A 480 20.11 16.26 23.53
N VAL A 481 21.25 16.93 23.67
CA VAL A 481 22.51 16.30 24.12
C VAL A 481 22.31 15.66 25.49
N CYS A 482 21.69 16.37 26.45
CA CYS A 482 21.38 15.81 27.76
C CYS A 482 20.46 14.59 27.68
N THR A 483 19.43 14.63 26.81
CA THR A 483 18.49 13.51 26.63
C THR A 483 19.19 12.27 26.06
N LEU A 484 20.14 12.47 25.15
CA LEU A 484 20.91 11.39 24.52
C LEU A 484 21.99 10.82 25.43
N ASP A 485 22.61 11.62 26.30
CA ASP A 485 23.58 11.14 27.30
C ASP A 485 22.95 10.21 28.36
N GLU A 486 21.66 10.40 28.66
CA GLU A 486 20.90 9.49 29.51
C GLU A 486 20.62 8.13 28.83
N GLY A 487 20.55 8.13 27.50
CA GLY A 487 20.34 6.94 26.66
C GLY A 487 18.92 6.38 26.66
N VAL A 488 18.64 5.43 25.77
CA VAL A 488 17.27 4.86 25.62
C VAL A 488 16.82 4.04 26.84
N ASN A 489 17.75 3.44 27.58
CA ASN A 489 17.47 2.39 28.59
C ASN A 489 17.52 2.82 30.06
N ARG A 490 17.78 4.09 30.38
CA ARG A 490 17.85 4.55 31.77
C ARG A 490 16.54 5.19 32.18
N VAL A 491 15.92 4.64 33.24
CA VAL A 491 14.83 5.29 33.97
C VAL A 491 15.38 6.59 34.53
N HIS A 492 14.70 7.72 34.28
CA HIS A 492 15.06 9.03 34.82
C HIS A 492 15.32 8.93 36.33
N HIS A 493 16.58 9.06 36.75
CA HIS A 493 16.88 9.43 38.12
C HIS A 493 16.69 10.95 38.24
N SER A 494 15.94 11.35 39.26
CA SER A 494 15.63 12.71 39.73
C SER A 494 16.24 13.91 38.99
N LEU A 495 15.37 14.84 38.59
CA LEU A 495 15.62 16.15 37.96
C LEU A 495 16.44 17.16 38.81
N ASN A 496 17.29 16.72 39.73
CA ASN A 496 18.11 17.60 40.54
C ASN A 496 19.58 17.46 40.12
N GLU A 497 20.15 18.59 39.71
CA GLU A 497 21.56 18.81 39.34
C GLU A 497 21.88 18.54 37.86
N SER A 498 21.72 19.58 37.03
CA SER A 498 22.60 19.75 35.88
C SER A 498 23.94 20.27 36.40
N PRO A 499 25.07 19.63 36.10
CA PRO A 499 26.37 20.24 36.33
C PRO A 499 26.39 21.56 35.56
N GLU A 500 26.74 22.66 36.21
CA GLU A 500 27.06 23.90 35.51
C GLU A 500 28.31 23.66 34.65
N ASP A 501 28.10 23.24 33.40
CA ASP A 501 29.16 22.99 32.43
C ASP A 501 29.78 24.36 32.05
N PRO A 502 31.08 24.60 32.30
CA PRO A 502 31.72 25.86 31.97
C PRO A 502 31.78 26.01 30.44
N GLU A 503 31.12 27.04 29.91
CA GLU A 503 30.99 27.39 28.49
C GLU A 503 30.43 26.28 27.57
N PHE A 504 29.11 26.21 27.46
CA PHE A 504 28.44 25.46 26.40
C PHE A 504 28.83 26.00 25.01
N GLU A 505 29.73 25.29 24.32
CA GLU A 505 30.14 25.63 22.96
C GLU A 505 29.23 24.91 21.93
N PRO A 506 28.47 25.64 21.09
CA PRO A 506 27.49 25.03 20.18
C PRO A 506 28.11 24.07 19.15
N SER A 507 29.29 24.39 18.62
CA SER A 507 29.96 23.57 17.59
C SER A 507 30.36 22.19 18.12
N SER A 508 30.94 22.12 19.32
CA SER A 508 31.28 20.84 19.95
C SER A 508 30.03 20.06 20.39
N ALA A 509 28.97 20.76 20.81
CA ALA A 509 27.67 20.13 21.10
C ALA A 509 27.03 19.51 19.84
N LEU A 510 27.08 20.16 18.68
CA LEU A 510 26.60 19.59 17.40
C LEU A 510 27.39 18.34 17.00
N GLN A 511 28.71 18.36 17.16
CA GLN A 511 29.55 17.19 16.88
C GLN A 511 29.24 16.02 17.82
N ARG A 512 29.06 16.29 19.12
CA ARG A 512 28.61 15.29 20.10
C ARG A 512 27.25 14.72 19.74
N LEU A 513 26.29 15.58 19.41
CA LEU A 513 24.93 15.19 19.04
C LEU A 513 24.92 14.20 17.86
N ARG A 514 25.74 14.48 16.82
CA ARG A 514 25.88 13.60 15.65
C ARG A 514 26.37 12.20 16.02
N ALA A 515 27.38 12.10 16.89
CA ALA A 515 27.91 10.82 17.33
C ALA A 515 26.93 10.05 18.24
N GLN A 516 26.14 10.77 19.04
CA GLN A 516 25.14 10.17 19.93
C GLN A 516 23.97 9.55 19.16
N PHE A 517 23.42 10.22 18.15
CA PHE A 517 22.34 9.65 17.33
C PHE A 517 22.74 8.33 16.67
N GLN A 518 23.99 8.22 16.20
CA GLN A 518 24.51 6.96 15.67
C GLN A 518 24.62 5.87 16.73
N ARG A 519 25.02 6.23 17.96
CA ARG A 519 25.21 5.28 19.06
C ARG A 519 23.89 4.76 19.63
N GLU A 520 22.90 5.63 19.74
CA GLU A 520 21.58 5.32 20.32
C GLU A 520 20.56 4.83 19.27
N ALA A 521 21.00 4.57 18.04
CA ALA A 521 20.18 3.93 17.02
C ALA A 521 19.77 2.52 17.49
N LEU A 522 18.46 2.29 17.58
CA LEU A 522 17.88 1.02 17.99
C LEU A 522 17.93 0.04 16.85
N PRO A 523 18.15 -1.27 17.09
CA PRO A 523 18.02 -2.28 16.04
C PRO A 523 16.56 -2.40 15.55
N LEU A 524 16.35 -2.91 14.33
CA LEU A 524 15.03 -2.95 13.68
C LEU A 524 13.98 -3.68 14.53
N GLU A 525 14.37 -4.80 15.15
CA GLU A 525 13.51 -5.60 16.02
C GLU A 525 13.07 -4.88 17.32
N ALA A 526 13.81 -3.84 17.74
CA ALA A 526 13.44 -3.00 18.88
C ALA A 526 12.49 -1.86 18.50
N CYS A 527 12.29 -1.60 17.20
CA CYS A 527 11.38 -0.58 16.68
C CYS A 527 9.93 -1.10 16.67
N VAL A 528 9.37 -1.32 17.86
CA VAL A 528 8.05 -1.94 18.04
C VAL A 528 6.94 -0.90 18.07
N LEU A 529 5.99 -1.01 17.13
CA LEU A 529 4.81 -0.15 17.06
C LEU A 529 3.62 -0.75 17.83
N SER A 530 2.81 0.10 18.46
CA SER A 530 1.63 -0.30 19.23
C SER A 530 0.52 -0.93 18.38
N ASN A 531 0.52 -0.69 17.06
CA ASN A 531 -0.49 -1.15 16.11
C ASN A 531 0.06 -2.02 14.97
N ALA A 532 1.27 -2.59 15.12
CA ALA A 532 1.90 -3.42 14.09
C ALA A 532 1.10 -4.69 13.74
N VAL A 533 0.41 -5.30 14.72
CA VAL A 533 -0.26 -6.60 14.53
C VAL A 533 -1.71 -6.57 14.97
N THR A 534 -1.98 -6.03 16.16
CA THR A 534 -3.32 -5.95 16.75
C THR A 534 -3.45 -4.68 17.57
N ARG A 535 -4.67 -4.36 17.96
CA ARG A 535 -4.95 -3.32 18.96
C ARG A 535 -5.65 -3.90 20.19
N ALA A 536 -5.42 -3.30 21.35
CA ALA A 536 -5.90 -3.80 22.62
C ALA A 536 -7.30 -3.32 23.04
N TYR A 537 -8.05 -2.62 22.16
CA TYR A 537 -9.35 -2.03 22.47
C TYR A 537 -10.42 -2.29 21.39
N PRO A 538 -11.70 -2.38 21.78
CA PRO A 538 -12.80 -2.51 20.82
C PRO A 538 -13.05 -1.22 20.04
N ILE A 539 -13.72 -1.31 18.88
CA ILE A 539 -14.15 -0.13 18.11
C ILE A 539 -15.63 0.10 18.39
N ASP A 540 -15.93 1.18 19.08
CA ASP A 540 -17.31 1.54 19.36
C ASP A 540 -17.88 2.40 18.22
N THR A 541 -18.88 1.85 17.52
CA THR A 541 -19.57 2.51 16.40
C THR A 541 -20.94 3.06 16.82
N SER A 542 -21.25 3.07 18.12
CA SER A 542 -22.54 3.51 18.65
C SER A 542 -22.72 5.03 18.70
N GLY A 543 -21.63 5.80 18.57
CA GLY A 543 -21.66 7.28 18.63
C GLY A 543 -22.34 7.98 17.44
N GLY A 544 -22.82 7.25 16.43
CA GLY A 544 -23.42 7.81 15.22
C GLY A 544 -24.91 8.14 15.36
N SER A 545 -25.30 9.36 15.01
CA SER A 545 -26.70 9.70 14.71
C SER A 545 -27.05 9.36 13.26
N ALA A 546 -28.31 9.05 12.99
CA ALA A 546 -28.77 8.72 11.64
C ALA A 546 -28.45 9.86 10.65
N GLY A 547 -27.66 9.57 9.61
CA GLY A 547 -27.38 10.49 8.50
C GLY A 547 -26.00 11.19 8.52
N VAL A 548 -25.15 10.98 9.53
CA VAL A 548 -23.77 11.52 9.59
C VAL A 548 -22.77 10.37 9.48
N PRO A 549 -21.64 10.50 8.73
CA PRO A 549 -20.57 9.51 8.74
C PRO A 549 -20.12 9.25 10.19
N VAL A 550 -20.31 8.01 10.65
CA VAL A 550 -20.05 7.66 12.05
C VAL A 550 -18.55 7.66 12.29
N VAL A 551 -18.06 8.64 13.05
CA VAL A 551 -16.73 8.58 13.67
C VAL A 551 -16.83 7.59 14.84
N PRO A 552 -15.98 6.56 14.91
CA PRO A 552 -15.97 5.68 16.07
C PRO A 552 -15.66 6.45 17.35
N VAL A 553 -16.32 6.08 18.45
CA VAL A 553 -16.01 6.67 19.76
C VAL A 553 -14.58 6.27 20.13
N GLY A 554 -13.79 7.29 20.49
CA GLY A 554 -12.41 7.12 20.88
C GLY A 554 -12.22 6.21 22.09
N PRO A 555 -11.15 5.39 22.13
CA PRO A 555 -10.90 4.53 23.28
C PRO A 555 -10.48 5.37 24.49
N ILE A 556 -10.92 4.93 25.68
CA ILE A 556 -10.54 5.52 26.96
C ILE A 556 -9.55 4.58 27.65
N PRO A 557 -8.34 5.05 28.01
CA PRO A 557 -7.35 4.20 28.68
C PRO A 557 -7.80 3.84 30.11
N PRO A 558 -7.42 2.66 30.63
CA PRO A 558 -7.84 2.21 31.97
C PRO A 558 -7.45 3.16 33.12
N ASN A 559 -6.36 3.92 32.95
CA ASN A 559 -5.82 4.90 33.89
C ASN A 559 -6.27 6.34 33.60
N GLU A 560 -7.38 6.55 32.87
CA GLU A 560 -7.84 7.90 32.45
C GLU A 560 -7.94 8.91 33.60
N ALA A 561 -8.47 8.50 34.76
CA ALA A 561 -8.59 9.40 35.91
C ALA A 561 -7.22 9.92 36.39
N ASN A 562 -6.25 9.03 36.53
CA ASN A 562 -4.87 9.38 36.92
C ASN A 562 -4.23 10.26 35.86
N ARG A 563 -4.39 9.90 34.58
CA ARG A 563 -3.85 10.65 33.43
C ARG A 563 -4.36 12.09 33.40
N ILE A 564 -5.66 12.30 33.57
CA ILE A 564 -6.26 13.64 33.64
C ILE A 564 -5.78 14.40 34.89
N GLN A 565 -5.67 13.71 36.02
CA GLN A 565 -5.14 14.30 37.25
C GLN A 565 -3.69 14.78 37.07
N SER A 566 -2.81 13.99 36.45
CA SER A 566 -1.43 14.37 36.16
C SER A 566 -1.36 15.61 35.26
N ILE A 567 -2.20 15.68 34.21
CA ILE A 567 -2.27 16.86 33.33
C ILE A 567 -2.58 18.14 34.12
N VAL A 568 -3.55 18.06 35.04
CA VAL A 568 -3.98 19.19 35.87
C VAL A 568 -2.93 19.54 36.92
N GLN A 569 -2.41 18.55 37.64
CA GLN A 569 -1.42 18.76 38.71
C GLN A 569 -0.10 19.33 38.19
N ASP A 570 0.40 18.82 37.06
CA ASP A 570 1.63 19.32 36.44
C ASP A 570 1.42 20.58 35.59
N GLN A 571 0.17 21.07 35.46
CA GLN A 571 -0.20 22.26 34.69
C GLN A 571 0.37 22.24 33.26
N LEU A 572 0.34 21.08 32.58
CA LEU A 572 1.07 20.83 31.33
C LEU A 572 0.72 21.80 30.19
N LEU A 573 -0.45 22.44 30.25
CA LEU A 573 -0.88 23.43 29.25
C LEU A 573 -0.09 24.75 29.33
N LEU A 574 0.62 25.02 30.42
CA LEU A 574 1.49 26.21 30.55
C LEU A 574 2.68 26.19 29.60
N ALA A 575 3.05 25.02 29.06
CA ALA A 575 4.09 24.91 28.04
C ALA A 575 3.63 25.34 26.63
N ARG A 576 2.34 25.68 26.45
CA ARG A 576 1.78 26.15 25.17
C ARG A 576 2.52 27.41 24.70
N GLY A 577 2.85 27.44 23.41
CA GLY A 577 3.53 28.58 22.77
C GLY A 577 5.04 28.63 23.01
N SER A 578 5.66 27.58 23.56
CA SER A 578 7.12 27.50 23.68
C SER A 578 7.80 27.41 22.30
N ASP A 579 8.71 28.34 22.03
CA ASP A 579 9.53 28.35 20.81
C ASP A 579 10.42 27.10 20.71
N GLU A 580 10.89 26.57 21.85
CA GLU A 580 11.64 25.31 21.89
C GLU A 580 10.78 24.13 21.42
N LEU A 581 9.52 24.06 21.84
CA LEU A 581 8.60 23.01 21.36
C LEU A 581 8.23 23.18 19.88
N VAL A 582 8.14 24.43 19.39
CA VAL A 582 7.97 24.71 17.95
C VAL A 582 9.19 24.20 17.18
N LEU A 583 10.40 24.45 17.67
CA LEU A 583 11.63 23.95 17.06
C LEU A 583 11.71 22.41 17.10
N ILE A 584 11.26 21.75 18.17
CA ILE A 584 11.14 20.28 18.19
C ILE A 584 10.18 19.78 17.09
N CYS A 585 9.04 20.45 16.88
CA CYS A 585 8.14 20.10 15.78
C CYS A 585 8.82 20.30 14.41
N GLU A 586 9.56 21.39 14.23
CA GLU A 586 10.33 21.66 13.02
C GLU A 586 11.38 20.58 12.72
N LEU A 587 12.06 20.07 13.76
CA LEU A 587 13.04 18.98 13.64
C LEU A 587 12.35 17.65 13.29
N ALA A 588 11.26 17.33 13.97
CA ALA A 588 10.47 16.10 13.75
C ALA A 588 9.86 16.05 12.34
N ALA A 589 9.32 17.18 11.87
CA ALA A 589 8.79 17.32 10.52
C ALA A 589 9.89 17.13 9.47
N ARG A 590 11.09 17.67 9.67
CA ARG A 590 12.22 17.48 8.74
C ARG A 590 12.73 16.05 8.72
N GLU A 591 12.90 15.44 9.89
CA GLU A 591 13.40 14.06 10.00
C GLU A 591 12.51 13.06 9.26
N LEU A 592 11.19 13.18 9.40
CA LEU A 592 10.22 12.35 8.66
C LEU A 592 9.82 12.94 7.29
N ASN A 593 10.41 14.08 6.91
CA ASN A 593 10.07 14.85 5.72
C ASN A 593 8.55 15.18 5.61
N CYS A 594 7.85 15.31 6.74
CA CYS A 594 6.41 15.57 6.83
C CYS A 594 6.07 17.07 6.74
N LYS A 595 4.82 17.39 6.37
CA LYS A 595 4.33 18.78 6.34
C LYS A 595 4.15 19.39 7.72
N ALA A 596 3.62 18.63 8.66
CA ALA A 596 3.29 19.13 9.99
C ALA A 596 3.77 18.16 11.07
N ALA A 597 4.20 18.72 12.18
CA ALA A 597 4.41 18.06 13.44
C ALA A 597 3.76 18.86 14.56
N LEU A 598 3.29 18.17 15.59
CA LEU A 598 2.54 18.75 16.69
C LEU A 598 3.01 18.10 17.99
N VAL A 599 3.28 18.95 18.99
CA VAL A 599 3.32 18.54 20.39
C VAL A 599 1.95 18.80 20.99
N THR A 600 1.31 17.74 21.50
CA THR A 600 -0.09 17.80 21.95
C THR A 600 -0.27 17.20 23.34
N ILE A 601 -1.25 17.69 24.08
CA ILE A 601 -1.77 17.10 25.31
C ILE A 601 -3.24 16.78 25.10
N VAL A 602 -3.65 15.55 25.42
CA VAL A 602 -5.03 15.10 25.19
C VAL A 602 -5.80 15.22 26.51
N GLY A 603 -6.71 16.18 26.62
CA GLY A 603 -7.63 16.31 27.76
C GLY A 603 -8.74 15.26 27.77
N SER A 604 -9.80 15.51 28.55
CA SER A 604 -10.97 14.62 28.63
C SER A 604 -11.78 14.64 27.32
N THR A 605 -12.07 15.82 26.79
CA THR A 605 -12.88 16.04 25.57
C THR A 605 -12.14 16.77 24.45
N THR A 606 -10.97 17.34 24.75
CA THR A 606 -10.25 18.26 23.87
C THR A 606 -8.78 17.86 23.80
N GLN A 607 -8.20 17.85 22.61
CA GLN A 607 -6.76 17.81 22.41
C GLN A 607 -6.22 19.23 22.24
N TYR A 608 -5.27 19.59 23.10
CA TYR A 608 -4.59 20.87 23.10
C TYR A 608 -3.29 20.76 22.31
N VAL A 609 -3.14 21.57 21.27
CA VAL A 609 -1.84 21.73 20.60
C VAL A 609 -1.01 22.71 21.41
N LEU A 610 0.11 22.23 21.95
CA LEU A 610 1.06 23.06 22.69
C LEU A 610 1.97 23.83 21.72
N ALA A 611 2.42 23.15 20.66
CA ALA A 611 3.26 23.72 19.61
C ALA A 611 3.07 22.98 18.29
N SER A 612 3.32 23.67 17.18
CA SER A 612 3.40 23.08 15.85
C SER A 612 4.27 23.93 14.93
N ASN A 613 4.96 23.29 13.98
CA ASN A 613 5.64 23.96 12.88
C ASN A 613 4.65 24.47 11.81
N ALA A 614 3.41 23.99 11.81
CA ALA A 614 2.39 24.37 10.84
C ALA A 614 1.47 25.45 11.44
N PRO A 615 1.39 26.65 10.84
CA PRO A 615 0.63 27.77 11.39
C PRO A 615 -0.84 27.46 11.68
N ILE A 616 -1.48 26.60 10.86
CA ILE A 616 -2.88 26.20 11.03
C ILE A 616 -3.16 25.45 12.33
N PHE A 617 -2.14 24.88 12.98
CA PHE A 617 -2.27 24.12 14.22
C PHE A 617 -1.76 24.86 15.45
N GLN A 618 -1.07 25.99 15.28
CA GLN A 618 -0.52 26.74 16.41
C GLN A 618 -1.64 27.24 17.32
N ASN A 619 -1.52 26.96 18.62
CA ASN A 619 -2.49 27.31 19.66
C ASN A 619 -3.92 26.81 19.41
N THR A 620 -4.09 25.76 18.61
CA THR A 620 -5.41 25.19 18.33
C THR A 620 -5.86 24.19 19.40
N GLU A 621 -7.17 24.02 19.46
CA GLU A 621 -7.86 23.02 20.26
C GLU A 621 -8.74 22.19 19.34
N LEU A 622 -8.63 20.87 19.47
CA LEU A 622 -9.27 19.92 18.58
C LEU A 622 -10.22 19.06 19.41
N PRO A 623 -11.45 18.78 18.95
CA PRO A 623 -12.30 17.79 19.61
C PRO A 623 -11.57 16.45 19.69
N ARG A 624 -11.42 15.88 20.89
CA ARG A 624 -10.65 14.64 21.13
C ARG A 624 -11.11 13.52 20.20
N GLU A 625 -12.42 13.38 20.05
CA GLU A 625 -13.07 12.36 19.20
C GLU A 625 -12.65 12.42 17.73
N HIS A 626 -12.17 13.57 17.26
CA HIS A 626 -11.70 13.78 15.90
C HIS A 626 -10.16 13.69 15.75
N THR A 627 -9.42 13.19 16.74
CA THR A 627 -7.95 13.10 16.68
C THR A 627 -7.43 11.67 16.58
N LEU A 628 -6.24 11.50 15.98
CA LEU A 628 -5.54 10.22 15.99
C LEU A 628 -4.81 9.97 17.33
N CYS A 629 -4.33 11.03 18.00
CA CYS A 629 -3.54 10.90 19.23
C CYS A 629 -4.30 10.26 20.38
N GLN A 630 -5.64 10.36 20.42
CA GLN A 630 -6.44 9.65 21.43
C GLN A 630 -6.24 8.12 21.39
N HIS A 631 -5.93 7.55 20.22
CA HIS A 631 -5.69 6.12 20.07
C HIS A 631 -4.29 5.71 20.53
N LEU A 632 -3.33 6.65 20.50
CA LEU A 632 -1.97 6.45 21.02
C LEU A 632 -1.98 6.31 22.55
N LEU A 633 -2.93 6.95 23.25
CA LEU A 633 -3.06 6.87 24.71
C LEU A 633 -3.25 5.44 25.25
N MET A 634 -3.61 4.49 24.39
CA MET A 634 -3.90 3.11 24.77
C MET A 634 -2.65 2.23 24.93
N GLY A 635 -1.46 2.75 24.64
CA GLY A 635 -0.20 2.01 24.77
C GLY A 635 0.98 2.94 25.02
N ASP A 636 2.11 2.33 25.38
CA ASP A 636 3.38 2.98 25.73
C ASP A 636 4.36 3.07 24.55
N ARG A 637 3.93 2.64 23.35
CA ARG A 637 4.76 2.56 22.14
C ARG A 637 4.27 3.52 21.06
N PRO A 638 5.15 3.97 20.16
CA PRO A 638 4.75 4.76 19.00
C PRO A 638 3.67 4.07 18.16
N MET A 639 2.84 4.87 17.50
CA MET A 639 1.78 4.43 16.59
C MET A 639 2.06 5.01 15.21
N LEU A 640 2.14 4.14 14.20
CA LEU A 640 2.32 4.53 12.81
C LEU A 640 1.04 4.18 12.03
N VAL A 641 0.53 5.11 11.25
CA VAL A 641 -0.64 4.90 10.41
C VAL A 641 -0.30 5.41 9.02
N GLN A 642 0.07 4.50 8.12
CA GLN A 642 0.50 4.82 6.76
C GLN A 642 -0.66 5.16 5.82
N HIS A 643 -1.87 4.72 6.16
CA HIS A 643 -3.09 4.88 5.35
C HIS A 643 -4.35 5.09 6.22
N PRO A 644 -4.46 6.22 6.95
CA PRO A 644 -5.61 6.50 7.81
C PRO A 644 -6.93 6.55 7.02
N GLU A 645 -6.90 6.90 5.73
CA GLU A 645 -8.05 6.88 4.82
C GLU A 645 -8.64 5.49 4.57
N ALA A 646 -7.83 4.45 4.79
CA ALA A 646 -8.17 3.05 4.61
C ALA A 646 -8.49 2.34 5.94
N ASP A 647 -8.24 2.98 7.10
CA ASP A 647 -8.46 2.39 8.42
C ASP A 647 -9.84 2.79 8.97
N ILE A 648 -10.65 1.79 9.34
CA ILE A 648 -12.00 2.00 9.89
C ILE A 648 -12.03 2.93 11.13
N ARG A 649 -10.92 3.03 11.89
CA ARG A 649 -10.81 3.92 13.04
C ARG A 649 -10.70 5.39 12.63
N PHE A 650 -10.07 5.66 11.49
CA PHE A 650 -9.57 6.99 11.16
C PHE A 650 -10.22 7.59 9.91
N CYS A 651 -10.77 6.76 9.00
CA CYS A 651 -11.25 7.16 7.68
C CYS A 651 -12.32 8.28 7.67
N ASN A 652 -13.04 8.45 8.78
CA ASN A 652 -14.08 9.46 8.97
C ASN A 652 -13.67 10.62 9.90
N LEU A 653 -12.44 10.63 10.45
CA LEU A 653 -11.95 11.77 11.21
C LEU A 653 -11.81 12.98 10.28
N ASN A 654 -12.09 14.20 10.78
CA ASN A 654 -12.05 15.42 9.98
C ASN A 654 -10.67 15.63 9.33
N PHE A 655 -9.58 15.30 10.04
CA PHE A 655 -8.22 15.32 9.48
C PHE A 655 -8.09 14.48 8.20
N VAL A 656 -8.73 13.33 8.17
CA VAL A 656 -8.60 12.37 7.08
C VAL A 656 -9.60 12.68 5.97
N ALA A 657 -10.86 12.93 6.33
CA ALA A 657 -11.94 13.16 5.38
C ALA A 657 -11.89 14.57 4.75
N ASP A 658 -11.60 15.61 5.53
CA ASP A 658 -11.70 17.00 5.09
C ASP A 658 -10.34 17.59 4.69
N TYR A 659 -9.28 17.25 5.41
CA TYR A 659 -7.92 17.77 5.16
C TYR A 659 -7.04 16.82 4.34
N GLY A 660 -7.55 15.61 4.01
CA GLY A 660 -6.84 14.65 3.18
C GLY A 660 -5.52 14.15 3.80
N ILE A 661 -5.45 14.06 5.13
CA ILE A 661 -4.31 13.43 5.81
C ILE A 661 -4.23 11.96 5.41
N GLN A 662 -3.05 11.54 4.98
CA GLN A 662 -2.71 10.18 4.51
C GLN A 662 -1.56 9.56 5.30
N PHE A 663 -1.03 10.24 6.32
CA PHE A 663 0.04 9.72 7.15
C PHE A 663 -0.05 10.27 8.57
N TYR A 664 0.20 9.41 9.55
CA TYR A 664 0.40 9.78 10.95
C TYR A 664 1.48 8.93 11.58
N ALA A 665 2.42 9.57 12.29
CA ALA A 665 3.35 8.90 13.20
C ALA A 665 3.29 9.62 14.56
N GLY A 666 2.87 8.93 15.61
CA GLY A 666 2.73 9.47 16.95
C GLY A 666 3.65 8.79 17.95
N PHE A 667 4.39 9.57 18.71
CA PHE A 667 5.27 9.13 19.78
C PHE A 667 4.74 9.63 21.13
N PRO A 668 4.58 8.74 22.12
CA PRO A 668 3.90 9.08 23.37
C PRO A 668 4.72 10.04 24.24
N ILE A 669 4.05 11.06 24.80
CA ILE A 669 4.58 11.90 25.87
C ILE A 669 3.96 11.42 27.18
N PHE A 670 4.80 11.12 28.16
CA PHE A 670 4.39 10.61 29.46
C PHE A 670 4.24 11.73 30.49
N SER A 671 3.41 11.47 31.51
CA SER A 671 3.38 12.25 32.73
C SER A 671 4.72 12.17 33.47
N ARG A 672 4.98 13.09 34.40
CA ARG A 672 6.23 13.14 35.18
C ARG A 672 6.53 11.84 35.93
N ASP A 673 5.52 11.10 36.34
CA ASP A 673 5.64 9.81 37.03
C ASP A 673 5.88 8.62 36.08
N GLU A 674 5.91 8.86 34.76
CA GLU A 674 6.07 7.85 33.69
C GLU A 674 4.96 6.78 33.67
N LEU A 675 3.85 6.99 34.39
CA LEU A 675 2.78 6.00 34.52
C LEU A 675 1.68 6.15 33.47
N SER A 676 1.54 7.34 32.87
CA SER A 676 0.43 7.65 31.96
C SER A 676 0.91 8.41 30.74
N VAL A 677 0.46 7.99 29.55
CA VAL A 677 0.64 8.81 28.34
C VAL A 677 -0.33 9.98 28.40
N VAL A 678 0.17 11.21 28.41
CA VAL A 678 -0.64 12.44 28.51
C VAL A 678 -0.84 13.12 27.16
N GLY A 679 -0.01 12.78 26.17
CA GLY A 679 0.04 13.47 24.91
C GLY A 679 0.95 12.80 23.88
N SER A 680 1.36 13.56 22.87
CA SER A 680 2.25 13.04 21.83
C SER A 680 3.08 14.13 21.15
N LEU A 681 4.29 13.77 20.73
CA LEU A 681 4.91 14.35 19.54
C LEU A 681 4.42 13.55 18.34
N CYS A 682 3.74 14.19 17.38
CA CYS A 682 3.22 13.49 16.22
C CYS A 682 3.49 14.24 14.92
N CYS A 683 3.69 13.49 13.83
CA CYS A 683 3.89 14.01 12.48
C CYS A 683 2.71 13.60 11.58
N LEU A 684 2.33 14.50 10.68
CA LEU A 684 1.19 14.40 9.77
C LEU A 684 1.60 14.78 8.35
N ASP A 685 1.05 14.08 7.36
CA ASP A 685 1.19 14.45 5.95
C ASP A 685 -0.06 14.08 5.14
N VAL A 686 -0.22 14.75 4.00
CA VAL A 686 -1.23 14.46 2.96
C VAL A 686 -0.70 13.47 1.91
N ARG A 687 0.46 12.86 2.18
CA ARG A 687 1.05 11.78 1.40
C ARG A 687 1.38 10.64 2.36
N SER A 688 1.10 9.41 1.96
CA SER A 688 1.58 8.24 2.68
C SER A 688 3.11 8.23 2.74
N ARG A 689 3.66 7.71 3.84
CA ARG A 689 5.11 7.61 4.09
C ARG A 689 5.43 6.32 4.81
N GLU A 690 6.67 5.87 4.61
CA GLU A 690 7.30 4.88 5.46
C GLU A 690 8.13 5.57 6.53
N MET A 691 8.44 4.82 7.58
CA MET A 691 9.35 5.26 8.64
C MET A 691 10.52 4.29 8.70
N ALA A 692 11.72 4.80 8.52
CA ALA A 692 12.95 4.05 8.66
C ALA A 692 13.31 3.86 10.14
N GLN A 693 14.14 2.85 10.42
CA GLN A 693 14.64 2.53 11.75
C GLN A 693 15.39 3.69 12.40
N SER A 694 16.27 4.37 11.65
CA SER A 694 16.98 5.56 12.12
C SER A 694 16.01 6.70 12.52
N GLN A 695 14.99 6.96 11.68
CA GLN A 695 13.97 7.96 11.96
C GLN A 695 13.16 7.63 13.21
N TYR A 696 12.80 6.36 13.41
CA TYR A 696 12.12 5.90 14.63
C TYR A 696 12.94 6.26 15.87
N SER A 697 14.24 5.95 15.87
CA SER A 697 15.15 6.29 16.97
C SER A 697 15.25 7.81 17.18
N THR A 698 15.48 8.58 16.12
CA THR A 698 15.57 10.05 16.22
C THR A 698 14.32 10.65 16.85
N LEU A 699 13.12 10.25 16.39
CA LEU A 699 11.85 10.77 16.90
C LEU A 699 11.58 10.37 18.35
N LEU A 700 12.05 9.19 18.78
CA LEU A 700 11.99 8.79 20.19
C LEU A 700 12.77 9.77 21.08
N HIS A 701 13.96 10.17 20.66
CA HIS A 701 14.78 11.16 21.38
C HIS A 701 14.14 12.56 21.35
N LEU A 702 13.65 13.02 20.20
CA LEU A 702 12.93 14.30 20.09
C LEU A 702 11.71 14.35 21.02
N THR A 703 10.98 13.24 21.17
CA THR A 703 9.80 13.14 22.05
C THR A 703 10.18 13.23 23.53
N ARG A 704 11.28 12.59 23.92
CA ARG A 704 11.81 12.70 25.29
C ARG A 704 12.28 14.12 25.60
N THR A 705 12.96 14.75 24.66
CA THR A 705 13.36 16.15 24.78
C THR A 705 12.16 17.08 24.89
N ALA A 706 11.10 16.85 24.10
CA ALA A 706 9.84 17.59 24.23
C ALA A 706 9.24 17.45 25.65
N SER A 707 9.26 16.24 26.20
CA SER A 707 8.76 15.95 27.55
C SER A 707 9.54 16.74 28.61
N ARG A 708 10.88 16.78 28.51
CA ARG A 708 11.74 17.61 29.39
C ARG A 708 11.41 19.09 29.30
N ILE A 709 11.27 19.61 28.08
CA ILE A 709 10.94 21.03 27.85
C ILE A 709 9.58 21.37 28.45
N ILE A 710 8.56 20.51 28.29
CA ILE A 710 7.24 20.72 28.90
C ILE A 710 7.37 20.85 30.42
N VAL A 711 8.08 19.92 31.05
CA VAL A 711 8.29 19.92 32.51
C VAL A 711 9.03 21.19 32.97
N GLU A 712 10.06 21.61 32.25
CA GLU A 712 10.83 22.82 32.53
C GLU A 712 9.95 24.07 32.46
N LYS A 713 9.21 24.25 31.36
CA LYS A 713 8.34 25.42 31.14
C LYS A 713 7.22 25.52 32.18
N CYS A 714 6.61 24.38 32.54
CA CYS A 714 5.55 24.35 33.57
C CYS A 714 6.11 24.71 34.96
N SER A 715 7.34 24.30 35.27
CA SER A 715 8.00 24.62 36.54
C SER A 715 8.37 26.11 36.63
N GLN A 716 8.86 26.71 35.53
CA GLN A 716 9.16 28.14 35.44
C GLN A 716 7.90 29.00 35.58
N ALA A 717 6.82 28.65 34.88
CA ALA A 717 5.55 29.39 34.93
C ALA A 717 4.87 29.30 36.31
N SER A 718 4.96 28.15 36.99
CA SER A 718 4.43 27.98 38.36
C SER A 718 5.19 28.85 39.36
N THR A 719 6.51 28.96 39.23
CA THR A 719 7.36 29.80 40.09
C THR A 719 7.06 31.29 39.91
N PHE A 720 6.81 31.72 38.68
CA PHE A 720 6.45 33.11 38.35
C PHE A 720 5.09 33.53 38.95
N THR A 721 4.14 32.59 39.02
CA THR A 721 2.82 32.85 39.63
C THR A 721 2.91 33.02 41.15
N VAL A 722 3.79 32.26 41.81
CA VAL A 722 4.02 32.36 43.27
C VAL A 722 4.76 33.65 43.63
N SER A 723 5.76 34.08 42.85
CA SER A 723 6.53 35.29 43.14
C SER A 723 5.71 36.58 42.94
N VAL A 724 4.78 36.61 41.98
CA VAL A 724 3.87 37.75 41.75
C VAL A 724 2.78 37.88 42.84
N LEU A 725 2.45 36.78 43.53
CA LEU A 725 1.51 36.78 44.67
C LEU A 725 2.19 37.09 46.02
N GLN A 726 3.53 37.21 46.07
CA GLN A 726 4.29 37.62 47.26
C GLN A 726 4.94 39.02 47.18
N PRO A 727 4.17 40.11 47.01
CA PRO A 727 4.63 41.41 47.49
C PRO A 727 3.64 41.94 48.54
N GLN A 728 3.93 41.65 49.83
CA GLN A 728 3.71 42.53 51.00
C GLN A 728 3.71 41.75 52.34
N GLN A 729 4.81 41.10 52.72
CA GLN A 729 4.97 40.64 54.12
C GLN A 729 6.37 40.80 54.73
N GLN A 730 7.26 41.57 54.10
CA GLN A 730 8.55 41.96 54.69
C GLN A 730 8.79 43.47 54.57
N ARG A 731 7.90 44.25 55.22
CA ARG A 731 8.22 45.56 55.79
C ARG A 731 7.29 45.80 57.00
N ARG A 732 7.66 45.27 58.16
CA ARG A 732 7.35 45.85 59.47
C ARG A 732 8.47 45.51 60.44
#